data_AF-A0A7X7JFG0-F1
#
_entry.id   AF-A0A7X7JFG0-F1
#
_cell.length_a   1.000
_cell.length_b   1.000
_cell.length_c   1.000
_cell.angle_alpha   90.00
_cell.angle_beta   90.00
_cell.angle_gamma   90.00
#
_symmetry.space_group_name_H-M   'P 1'
#
loop_
_entity.id
_entity.type
_entity.pdbx_description
1 polymer ?
#
loop_
_entity_poly.entity_id
_entity_poly.type
_entity_poly.pdbx_seq_one_letter_code
_entity_poly.pdbx_strand_id
1 'polypeptide(L)'
;MLRSMGAQYHTATVVGTEQTTPNMQRVWLTSDTLLEDITVGPTDWLRIWFPDPDGTDTEFQRGYTIAEVDPESGRFAIDFVLHEPSGPASTWALRVSGGETIEVTSFGSKGFTIADELPAGYLLIGDSASIPAINSILAVIPHTVDVELYLEKHDENDLLIPLTEHPRVRLHWVPRTSETALADALEARDWSNWYAWVGPESKSLKHIRARLKDEFGFPKSEMYVQAYWVHGRAMGKQRDSAELDQTDSSGADSSVATPAAAEPVIAVSPTAESTPAPVDAEATPAAAQQTSARGSWRSQAGGRLLEPLRTKLWIAGVLQFLVTLVQLAPYVVLVELARNLLAGSETSTLWTLGLWAVGLLAAGALLETVLQLWLHTVDARFSRQLRARLLTKLSRLPLGWFTGRSSGQVNTLISADTLSLHYLVTHAVTDAVAAVVAPIAVLGYLFWVDWRLGLVLLVPVLAYILIMATMLAQSGPKIMQAQRWNERMSAEATSYLDGQPVIRVFGGSAASPFRRSLDDYVRFLDEWQRPFVNKKSAMDLATRPATFLWLIAVVGTALVAGGSLDPVDLLPFLFLGTTFGARLLGIGYGVSGLRGGNIAARNIQVALDESELAVQAAAGSSQASPGRVEFDAVTFGYRPGVPVVENVSLTLEPGTVTALVGPSGAGKSTLAALLARFHDLDSGSIRVGGRDITTLTPDELYAQVGFVFQDAQLVQGTVRENIALAVPDASEEAVERAARDAQIHDRIMALPQGYETVLGAGSTLSGGERQRLTIARAMLADTPVLILDEATAFADPESEYLVQQALDRLAIGRTVLVIAHRLRTITDVDRIVVLEGGQVSQSGTHEDLLASDGRYRQLWDAGVVKPTDIKEPVR
;
A
#
# COMPACT_ATOMS: atom_id res chain seq x y z
N MET A 1 1.20 37.16 2.04
CA MET A 1 0.46 35.87 2.04
C MET A 1 1.37 34.64 2.17
N LEU A 2 2.44 34.47 1.38
CA LEU A 2 3.31 33.28 1.51
C LEU A 2 4.13 33.25 2.81
N ARG A 3 4.72 34.37 3.27
CA ARG A 3 5.40 34.46 4.59
C ARG A 3 4.47 34.05 5.75
N SER A 4 3.21 34.50 5.74
CA SER A 4 2.18 34.13 6.72
C SER A 4 1.72 32.66 6.65
N MET A 5 2.16 31.90 5.65
CA MET A 5 1.97 30.44 5.53
C MET A 5 3.27 29.65 5.82
N GLY A 6 4.35 30.32 6.22
CA GLY A 6 5.63 29.70 6.57
C GLY A 6 6.65 29.58 5.42
N ALA A 7 6.47 30.28 4.30
CA ALA A 7 7.48 30.32 3.25
C ALA A 7 8.63 31.28 3.62
N GLN A 8 9.85 30.76 3.66
CA GLN A 8 11.09 31.54 3.84
C GLN A 8 11.71 31.91 2.48
N TYR A 9 12.27 33.12 2.43
CA TYR A 9 12.98 33.64 1.27
C TYR A 9 14.47 33.58 1.55
N HIS A 10 15.23 33.12 0.57
CA HIS A 10 16.67 32.95 0.65
C HIS A 10 17.30 33.72 -0.51
N THR A 11 18.49 34.27 -0.28
CA THR A 11 19.32 34.81 -1.37
C THR A 11 20.23 33.69 -1.85
N ALA A 12 20.25 33.44 -3.16
CA ALA A 12 21.16 32.50 -3.80
C ALA A 12 22.15 33.24 -4.69
N THR A 13 23.44 32.98 -4.51
CA THR A 13 24.53 33.61 -5.27
C THR A 13 25.00 32.67 -6.37
N VAL A 14 25.10 33.16 -7.60
CA VAL A 14 25.57 32.38 -8.75
C VAL A 14 27.08 32.18 -8.67
N VAL A 15 27.49 30.92 -8.65
CA VAL A 15 28.90 30.50 -8.59
C VAL A 15 29.48 30.33 -10.00
N GLY A 16 28.65 30.00 -10.98
CA GLY A 16 29.05 29.88 -12.39
C GLY A 16 27.95 29.26 -13.25
N THR A 17 28.17 29.27 -14.57
CA THR A 17 27.26 28.67 -15.55
C THR A 17 28.01 27.68 -16.46
N GLU A 18 27.28 26.70 -16.96
CA GLU A 18 27.78 25.60 -17.79
C GLU A 18 26.75 25.31 -18.89
N GLN A 19 27.18 25.22 -20.15
CA GLN A 19 26.27 24.93 -21.26
C GLN A 19 26.20 23.42 -21.49
N THR A 20 25.11 22.80 -21.01
CA THR A 20 24.89 21.35 -21.12
C THR A 20 24.54 20.94 -22.54
N THR A 21 23.69 21.71 -23.22
CA THR A 21 23.36 21.55 -24.64
C THR A 21 23.15 22.93 -25.28
N PRO A 22 23.07 23.06 -26.62
CA PRO A 22 22.76 24.33 -27.27
C PRO A 22 21.52 25.06 -26.71
N ASN A 23 20.51 24.31 -26.25
CA ASN A 23 19.24 24.82 -25.73
C ASN A 23 19.07 24.65 -24.21
N MET A 24 20.13 24.31 -23.47
CA MET A 24 20.06 24.04 -22.03
C MET A 24 21.33 24.50 -21.30
N GLN A 25 21.13 25.36 -20.30
CA GLN A 25 22.22 25.95 -19.52
C GLN A 25 22.05 25.64 -18.03
N ARG A 26 23.06 25.01 -17.44
CA ARG A 26 23.17 24.76 -16.00
C ARG A 26 23.70 26.00 -15.30
N VAL A 27 23.04 26.40 -14.22
CA VAL A 27 23.48 27.48 -13.33
C VAL A 27 23.78 26.86 -11.97
N TRP A 28 24.99 27.08 -11.47
CA TRP A 28 25.42 26.68 -10.14
C TRP A 28 25.21 27.84 -9.17
N LEU A 29 24.52 27.58 -8.07
CA LEU A 29 24.22 28.56 -7.02
C LEU A 29 24.71 28.07 -5.66
N THR A 30 24.89 28.99 -4.71
CA THR A 30 25.13 28.71 -3.29
C THR A 30 24.23 29.58 -2.42
N SER A 31 23.81 29.08 -1.26
CA SER A 31 23.01 29.85 -0.29
C SER A 31 23.21 29.31 1.12
N ASP A 32 23.68 30.18 2.01
CA ASP A 32 24.05 29.82 3.39
C ASP A 32 22.87 29.30 4.23
N THR A 33 21.62 29.65 3.87
CA THR A 33 20.43 29.35 4.68
C THR A 33 19.47 28.37 4.03
N LEU A 34 19.52 28.19 2.70
CA LEU A 34 18.52 27.40 1.98
C LEU A 34 18.54 25.93 2.38
N LEU A 35 19.74 25.33 2.46
CA LEU A 35 19.92 23.90 2.75
C LEU A 35 19.89 23.58 4.25
N GLU A 36 19.92 24.58 5.14
CA GLU A 36 19.66 24.40 6.57
C GLU A 36 18.15 24.20 6.83
N ASP A 37 17.30 24.92 6.09
CA ASP A 37 15.84 24.90 6.24
C ASP A 37 15.15 23.76 5.45
N ILE A 38 15.81 23.12 4.47
CA ILE A 38 15.21 22.05 3.64
C ILE A 38 16.06 20.79 3.52
N THR A 39 15.39 19.63 3.56
CA THR A 39 15.96 18.36 3.10
C THR A 39 15.55 18.15 1.65
N VAL A 40 16.48 18.30 0.69
CA VAL A 40 16.17 18.14 -0.74
C VAL A 40 15.99 16.65 -1.09
N GLY A 41 14.83 16.31 -1.61
CA GLY A 41 14.50 14.99 -2.15
C GLY A 41 14.18 15.01 -3.66
N PRO A 42 13.82 13.85 -4.23
CA PRO A 42 13.50 13.72 -5.66
C PRO A 42 12.36 14.66 -6.08
N THR A 43 12.52 15.30 -7.23
CA THR A 43 11.61 16.31 -7.81
C THR A 43 11.36 17.57 -6.97
N ASP A 44 12.12 17.82 -5.90
CA ASP A 44 12.02 19.07 -5.17
C ASP A 44 12.47 20.25 -6.04
N TRP A 45 11.80 21.38 -5.85
CA TRP A 45 11.88 22.53 -6.73
C TRP A 45 11.79 23.83 -5.94
N LEU A 46 12.50 24.84 -6.45
CA LEU A 46 12.56 26.18 -5.88
C LEU A 46 11.72 27.13 -6.73
N ARG A 47 11.08 28.11 -6.08
CA ARG A 47 10.57 29.30 -6.77
C ARG A 47 11.69 30.32 -6.85
N ILE A 48 11.82 30.95 -8.00
CA ILE A 48 12.85 31.94 -8.28
C ILE A 48 12.15 33.15 -8.90
N TRP A 49 12.54 34.36 -8.48
CA TRP A 49 12.07 35.62 -9.06
C TRP A 49 13.10 36.13 -10.06
N PHE A 50 12.68 36.28 -11.31
CA PHE A 50 13.53 36.75 -12.40
C PHE A 50 13.19 38.21 -12.75
N PRO A 51 14.19 39.09 -12.95
CA PRO A 51 13.94 40.46 -13.38
C PRO A 51 13.38 40.51 -14.81
N ASP A 52 12.67 41.58 -15.14
CA ASP A 52 12.21 41.84 -16.51
C ASP A 52 13.41 42.07 -17.46
N PRO A 53 13.54 41.31 -18.56
CA PRO A 53 14.60 41.52 -19.55
C PRO A 53 14.54 42.88 -20.26
N ASP A 54 13.39 43.57 -20.24
CA ASP A 54 13.20 44.92 -20.77
C ASP A 54 13.59 46.03 -19.76
N GLY A 55 14.02 45.65 -18.55
CA GLY A 55 14.55 46.58 -17.55
C GLY A 55 13.49 47.38 -16.77
N THR A 56 12.30 46.81 -16.61
CA THR A 56 11.26 47.36 -15.73
C THR A 56 11.49 46.93 -14.28
N ASP A 57 10.82 47.61 -13.33
CA ASP A 57 10.81 47.25 -11.91
C ASP A 57 9.97 46.00 -11.59
N THR A 58 9.45 45.29 -12.61
CA THR A 58 8.61 44.10 -12.43
C THR A 58 9.44 42.82 -12.40
N GLU A 59 9.17 41.93 -11.46
CA GLU A 59 9.77 40.59 -11.40
C GLU A 59 8.77 39.47 -11.69
N PHE A 60 9.26 38.39 -12.31
CA PHE A 60 8.48 37.24 -12.75
C PHE A 60 8.87 35.96 -11.98
N GLN A 61 7.93 35.36 -11.25
CA GLN A 61 8.20 34.10 -10.52
C GLN A 61 8.07 32.85 -11.41
N ARG A 62 9.09 31.99 -11.49
CA ARG A 62 9.00 30.63 -12.06
C ARG A 62 9.54 29.57 -11.11
N GLY A 63 9.02 28.35 -11.20
CA GLY A 63 9.50 27.19 -10.44
C GLY A 63 10.50 26.37 -11.25
N TYR A 64 11.57 25.90 -10.62
CA TYR A 64 12.62 25.08 -11.22
C TYR A 64 13.01 23.93 -10.30
N THR A 65 13.08 22.72 -10.84
CA THR A 65 13.57 21.53 -10.12
C THR A 65 15.06 21.67 -9.84
N ILE A 66 15.48 21.27 -8.64
CA ILE A 66 16.90 21.23 -8.27
C ILE A 66 17.52 20.01 -8.97
N ALA A 67 18.55 20.24 -9.78
CA ALA A 67 19.20 19.19 -10.56
C ALA A 67 20.21 18.40 -9.71
N GLU A 68 21.07 19.11 -8.96
CA GLU A 68 22.10 18.53 -8.09
C GLU A 68 22.25 19.37 -6.81
N VAL A 69 22.68 18.73 -5.72
CA VAL A 69 22.94 19.37 -4.42
C VAL A 69 24.22 18.78 -3.83
N ASP A 70 25.08 19.66 -3.34
CA ASP A 70 26.20 19.35 -2.46
C ASP A 70 25.90 19.96 -1.06
N PRO A 71 25.46 19.14 -0.08
CA PRO A 71 25.17 19.60 1.26
C PRO A 71 26.41 20.08 2.03
N GLU A 72 27.63 19.64 1.69
CA GLU A 72 28.84 20.02 2.42
C GLU A 72 29.33 21.42 2.04
N SER A 73 29.05 21.88 0.81
CA SER A 73 29.44 23.22 0.33
C SER A 73 28.29 24.23 0.20
N GLY A 74 27.07 23.88 0.64
CA GLY A 74 25.90 24.77 0.55
C GLY A 74 25.46 25.05 -0.89
N ARG A 75 25.83 24.18 -1.84
CA ARG A 75 25.84 24.46 -3.29
C ARG A 75 24.84 23.58 -4.02
N PHE A 76 24.17 24.12 -5.04
CA PHE A 76 23.17 23.42 -5.82
C PHE A 76 23.15 23.86 -7.28
N ALA A 77 22.63 23.01 -8.17
CA ALA A 77 22.51 23.27 -9.60
C ALA A 77 21.04 23.34 -10.02
N ILE A 78 20.77 24.21 -11.00
CA ILE A 78 19.48 24.28 -11.69
C ILE A 78 19.73 24.34 -13.19
N ASP A 79 18.98 23.51 -13.93
CA ASP A 79 19.08 23.46 -15.39
C ASP A 79 17.96 24.27 -16.04
N PHE A 80 18.36 25.23 -16.86
CA PHE A 80 17.48 26.16 -17.57
C PHE A 80 17.36 25.75 -19.03
N VAL A 81 16.16 25.31 -19.44
CA VAL A 81 15.83 25.17 -20.86
C VAL A 81 15.60 26.56 -21.48
N LEU A 82 16.25 26.76 -22.62
CA LEU A 82 16.25 27.99 -23.40
C LEU A 82 15.21 27.85 -24.50
N HIS A 83 14.01 28.38 -24.25
CA HIS A 83 12.90 28.31 -25.20
C HIS A 83 12.88 29.55 -26.11
N GLU A 84 12.41 29.39 -27.35
CA GLU A 84 12.02 30.51 -28.21
C GLU A 84 10.48 30.65 -28.31
N PRO A 85 9.93 31.87 -28.25
CA PRO A 85 10.60 33.13 -27.89
C PRO A 85 11.03 33.14 -26.41
N SER A 86 12.17 33.78 -26.12
CA SER A 86 12.80 33.77 -24.79
C SER A 86 12.00 34.58 -23.76
N GLY A 87 11.61 33.92 -22.67
CA GLY A 87 11.01 34.57 -21.51
C GLY A 87 12.06 35.09 -20.50
N PRO A 88 11.64 35.82 -19.44
CA PRO A 88 12.55 36.41 -18.46
C PRO A 88 13.58 35.44 -17.88
N ALA A 89 13.17 34.23 -17.50
CA ALA A 89 14.07 33.23 -16.92
C ALA A 89 15.13 32.69 -17.92
N SER A 90 14.76 32.50 -19.19
CA SER A 90 15.73 32.07 -20.23
C SER A 90 16.67 33.22 -20.61
N THR A 91 16.18 34.46 -20.64
CA THR A 91 17.02 35.64 -20.89
C THR A 91 17.97 35.95 -19.73
N TRP A 92 17.53 35.73 -18.48
CA TRP A 92 18.38 35.81 -17.30
C TRP A 92 19.48 34.75 -17.33
N ALA A 93 19.14 33.47 -17.52
CA ALA A 93 20.11 32.37 -17.58
C ALA A 93 21.20 32.60 -18.65
N LEU A 94 20.82 33.12 -19.82
CA LEU A 94 21.75 33.46 -20.91
C LEU A 94 22.70 34.62 -20.60
N ARG A 95 22.37 35.49 -19.64
CA ARG A 95 23.12 36.72 -19.33
C ARG A 95 23.88 36.65 -18.00
N VAL A 96 23.46 35.78 -17.08
CA VAL A 96 23.95 35.75 -15.70
C VAL A 96 25.42 35.34 -15.59
N SER A 97 26.15 36.07 -14.74
CA SER A 97 27.56 35.89 -14.47
C SER A 97 27.83 35.55 -12.99
N GLY A 98 29.03 35.04 -12.71
CA GLY A 98 29.43 34.64 -11.35
C GLY A 98 29.48 35.83 -10.40
N GLY A 99 28.82 35.72 -9.24
CA GLY A 99 28.70 36.76 -8.22
C GLY A 99 27.35 37.47 -8.20
N GLU A 100 26.49 37.28 -9.20
CA GLU A 100 25.11 37.80 -9.19
C GLU A 100 24.22 37.04 -8.19
N THR A 101 23.26 37.74 -7.58
CA THR A 101 22.34 37.19 -6.57
C THR A 101 20.89 37.16 -7.08
N ILE A 102 20.14 36.12 -6.73
CA ILE A 102 18.72 35.99 -7.06
C ILE A 102 17.90 35.52 -5.85
N GLU A 103 16.65 35.99 -5.73
CA GLU A 103 15.77 35.59 -4.63
C GLU A 103 15.11 34.23 -4.94
N VAL A 104 15.27 33.28 -4.03
CA VAL A 104 14.68 31.94 -4.10
C VAL A 104 13.78 31.65 -2.90
N THR A 105 12.80 30.76 -3.08
CA THR A 105 11.84 30.37 -2.04
C THR A 105 11.57 28.87 -2.12
N SER A 106 11.81 28.15 -1.03
CA SER A 106 11.39 26.77 -0.84
C SER A 106 10.00 26.73 -0.20
N PHE A 107 8.96 26.45 -1.00
CA PHE A 107 7.62 26.28 -0.44
C PHE A 107 6.68 25.42 -1.30
N GLY A 108 6.19 24.34 -0.69
CA GLY A 108 5.11 23.53 -1.23
C GLY A 108 5.51 22.55 -2.34
N SER A 109 6.77 22.09 -2.37
CA SER A 109 7.12 20.92 -3.17
C SER A 109 6.39 19.70 -2.61
N LYS A 110 5.83 18.90 -3.53
CA LYS A 110 5.25 17.61 -3.23
C LYS A 110 6.20 16.56 -3.80
N GLY A 111 7.36 16.45 -3.15
CA GLY A 111 8.49 15.62 -3.60
C GLY A 111 8.06 14.18 -3.89
N PHE A 112 8.75 13.56 -4.83
CA PHE A 112 8.48 12.19 -5.24
C PHE A 112 9.00 11.23 -4.17
N THR A 113 8.13 10.35 -3.71
CA THR A 113 8.45 9.28 -2.76
C THR A 113 8.14 7.94 -3.39
N ILE A 114 9.08 7.01 -3.32
CA ILE A 114 8.82 5.60 -3.65
C ILE A 114 7.63 5.11 -2.83
N ALA A 115 6.68 4.44 -3.48
CA ALA A 115 5.53 3.84 -2.82
C ALA A 115 5.95 2.68 -1.90
N ASP A 116 5.33 2.59 -0.71
CA ASP A 116 5.65 1.53 0.27
C ASP A 116 5.29 0.13 -0.26
N GLU A 117 4.26 0.04 -1.12
CA GLU A 117 3.97 -1.11 -2.00
C GLU A 117 4.39 -0.70 -3.42
N LEU A 118 5.41 -1.36 -4.00
CA LEU A 118 5.92 -1.00 -5.32
C LEU A 118 4.85 -1.22 -6.43
N PRO A 119 4.71 -0.27 -7.37
CA PRO A 119 3.81 -0.44 -8.52
C PRO A 119 4.35 -1.49 -9.49
N ALA A 120 3.51 -1.92 -10.44
CA ALA A 120 3.93 -2.80 -11.53
C ALA A 120 5.02 -2.15 -12.41
N GLY A 121 4.98 -0.82 -12.54
CA GLY A 121 6.01 -0.02 -13.19
C GLY A 121 5.80 1.47 -12.95
N TYR A 122 6.77 2.28 -13.38
CA TYR A 122 6.69 3.74 -13.40
C TYR A 122 6.57 4.25 -14.83
N LEU A 123 5.52 5.02 -15.11
CA LEU A 123 5.30 5.68 -16.40
C LEU A 123 5.70 7.14 -16.25
N LEU A 124 6.87 7.50 -16.79
CA LEU A 124 7.43 8.84 -16.75
C LEU A 124 7.16 9.53 -18.08
N ILE A 125 6.46 10.66 -18.08
CA ILE A 125 6.08 11.38 -19.30
C ILE A 125 6.47 12.85 -19.16
N GLY A 126 7.17 13.39 -20.14
CA GLY A 126 7.71 14.75 -20.04
C GLY A 126 8.27 15.31 -21.34
N ASP A 127 9.02 16.41 -21.19
CA ASP A 127 9.82 17.07 -22.21
C ASP A 127 11.18 17.50 -21.60
N SER A 128 12.01 18.21 -22.37
CA SER A 128 13.34 18.66 -21.93
C SER A 128 13.34 19.50 -20.64
N ALA A 129 12.27 20.26 -20.34
CA ALA A 129 12.18 21.03 -19.10
C ALA A 129 11.93 20.16 -17.86
N SER A 130 11.40 18.95 -18.05
CA SER A 130 11.12 17.99 -16.98
C SER A 130 12.23 16.97 -16.72
N ILE A 131 13.25 16.90 -17.59
CA ILE A 131 14.35 15.91 -17.48
C ILE A 131 15.07 15.94 -16.11
N PRO A 132 15.39 17.09 -15.49
CA PRO A 132 16.02 17.10 -14.17
C PRO A 132 15.18 16.37 -13.10
N ALA A 133 13.86 16.52 -13.15
CA ALA A 133 12.95 15.81 -12.26
C ALA A 133 12.92 14.30 -12.57
N ILE A 134 12.84 13.93 -13.85
CA ILE A 134 12.87 12.53 -14.31
C ILE A 134 14.18 11.85 -13.88
N ASN A 135 15.33 12.51 -14.03
CA ASN A 135 16.63 12.01 -13.57
C ASN A 135 16.65 11.77 -12.06
N SER A 136 16.11 12.72 -11.26
CA SER A 136 15.99 12.54 -9.81
C SER A 136 15.06 11.37 -9.41
N ILE A 137 14.05 11.05 -10.23
CA ILE A 137 13.17 9.89 -10.05
C ILE A 137 13.91 8.59 -10.40
N LEU A 138 14.56 8.55 -11.57
CA LEU A 138 15.32 7.39 -12.05
C LEU A 138 16.45 6.99 -11.09
N ALA A 139 17.09 7.97 -10.45
CA ALA A 139 18.12 7.77 -9.43
C ALA A 139 17.62 7.06 -8.15
N VAL A 140 16.30 7.07 -7.87
CA VAL A 140 15.72 6.45 -6.66
C VAL A 140 14.79 5.27 -6.94
N ILE A 141 14.30 5.07 -8.16
CA ILE A 141 13.47 3.90 -8.49
C ILE A 141 14.31 2.61 -8.32
N PRO A 142 13.82 1.60 -7.57
CA PRO A 142 14.52 0.33 -7.44
C PRO A 142 14.75 -0.35 -8.80
N HIS A 143 15.95 -0.86 -9.05
CA HIS A 143 16.34 -1.56 -10.28
C HIS A 143 15.53 -2.84 -10.60
N THR A 144 14.59 -3.23 -9.73
CA THR A 144 13.68 -4.36 -9.92
C THR A 144 12.31 -3.97 -10.48
N VAL A 145 12.07 -2.69 -10.75
CA VAL A 145 10.79 -2.16 -11.24
C VAL A 145 10.96 -1.67 -12.67
N ASP A 146 9.98 -1.94 -13.53
CA ASP A 146 10.00 -1.53 -14.94
C ASP A 146 9.67 -0.03 -15.06
N VAL A 147 10.32 0.66 -16.00
CA VAL A 147 10.11 2.09 -16.24
C VAL A 147 9.89 2.36 -17.72
N GLU A 148 8.78 3.01 -18.05
CA GLU A 148 8.48 3.48 -19.41
C GLU A 148 8.62 5.00 -19.43
N LEU A 149 9.52 5.51 -20.25
CA LEU A 149 9.88 6.91 -20.30
C LEU A 149 9.53 7.48 -21.68
N TYR A 150 8.55 8.39 -21.74
CA TYR A 150 8.13 9.09 -22.96
C TYR A 150 8.54 10.56 -22.89
N LEU A 151 9.40 10.99 -23.81
CA LEU A 151 9.89 12.38 -23.90
C LEU A 151 9.48 13.04 -25.21
N GLU A 152 8.80 14.19 -25.12
CA GLU A 152 8.43 15.02 -26.26
C GLU A 152 9.64 15.85 -26.74
N LYS A 153 10.12 15.50 -27.93
CA LYS A 153 11.24 16.14 -28.62
C LYS A 153 10.75 17.41 -29.32
N HIS A 154 11.28 18.55 -28.89
CA HIS A 154 11.02 19.88 -29.42
C HIS A 154 12.09 20.30 -30.42
N ASP A 155 13.34 19.92 -30.18
CA ASP A 155 14.50 20.22 -31.01
C ASP A 155 15.42 19.00 -31.18
N GLU A 156 16.27 18.97 -32.21
CA GLU A 156 17.26 17.91 -32.39
C GLU A 156 18.25 17.82 -31.22
N ASN A 157 18.58 18.94 -30.57
CA ASN A 157 19.52 19.00 -29.45
C ASN A 157 18.94 18.49 -28.12
N ASP A 158 17.61 18.25 -28.01
CA ASP A 158 17.03 17.63 -26.81
C ASP A 158 17.62 16.22 -26.56
N LEU A 159 18.03 15.53 -27.62
CA LEU A 159 18.68 14.20 -27.55
C LEU A 159 20.06 14.21 -26.88
N LEU A 160 20.66 15.39 -26.70
CA LEU A 160 21.97 15.57 -26.04
C LEU A 160 21.84 15.76 -24.53
N ILE A 161 20.63 15.91 -24.00
CA ILE A 161 20.40 16.11 -22.57
C ILE A 161 20.64 14.77 -21.85
N PRO A 162 21.54 14.72 -20.85
CA PRO A 162 21.87 13.46 -20.17
C PRO A 162 20.67 12.91 -19.39
N LEU A 163 20.44 11.60 -19.51
CA LEU A 163 19.46 10.85 -18.73
C LEU A 163 20.16 9.92 -17.75
N THR A 164 19.64 9.82 -16.52
CA THR A 164 20.13 8.88 -15.52
C THR A 164 19.92 7.44 -16.00
N GLU A 165 20.99 6.63 -16.00
CA GLU A 165 20.90 5.22 -16.39
C GLU A 165 20.07 4.41 -15.39
N HIS A 166 19.17 3.57 -15.91
CA HIS A 166 18.40 2.61 -15.12
C HIS A 166 18.20 1.33 -15.93
N PRO A 167 18.47 0.13 -15.36
CA PRO A 167 18.58 -1.11 -16.12
C PRO A 167 17.25 -1.62 -16.71
N ARG A 168 16.11 -1.04 -16.31
CA ARG A 168 14.77 -1.40 -16.78
C ARG A 168 13.99 -0.21 -17.36
N VAL A 169 14.69 0.82 -17.83
CA VAL A 169 14.09 1.91 -18.61
C VAL A 169 13.89 1.48 -20.06
N ARG A 170 12.67 1.67 -20.58
CA ARG A 170 12.35 1.72 -22.00
C ARG A 170 12.06 3.17 -22.38
N LEU A 171 12.96 3.78 -23.15
CA LEU A 171 12.91 5.18 -23.55
C LEU A 171 12.28 5.33 -24.94
N HIS A 172 11.31 6.24 -25.06
CA HIS A 172 10.62 6.61 -26.29
C HIS A 172 10.74 8.12 -26.50
N TRP A 173 11.44 8.54 -27.55
CA TRP A 173 11.45 9.93 -28.00
C TRP A 173 10.34 10.17 -29.03
N VAL A 174 9.49 11.15 -28.76
CA VAL A 174 8.30 11.46 -29.58
C VAL A 174 8.47 12.84 -30.23
N PRO A 175 8.58 12.94 -31.57
CA PRO A 175 8.65 14.23 -32.25
C PRO A 175 7.37 15.05 -32.06
N ARG A 176 7.49 16.32 -31.66
CA ARG A 176 6.34 17.22 -31.48
C ARG A 176 5.72 17.64 -32.82
N THR A 177 4.79 16.83 -33.34
CA THR A 177 4.02 17.13 -34.57
C THR A 177 2.68 17.84 -34.29
N SER A 178 2.15 17.70 -33.08
CA SER A 178 0.89 18.30 -32.63
C SER A 178 0.86 18.43 -31.09
N GLU A 179 -0.19 19.03 -30.52
CA GLU A 179 -0.46 19.02 -29.08
C GLU A 179 -0.96 17.64 -28.56
N THR A 180 -1.19 16.68 -29.47
CA THR A 180 -1.61 15.31 -29.15
C THR A 180 -0.48 14.28 -29.31
N ALA A 181 0.61 14.60 -30.00
CA ALA A 181 1.65 13.65 -30.39
C ALA A 181 2.18 12.79 -29.22
N LEU A 182 2.55 13.41 -28.10
CA LEU A 182 3.00 12.70 -26.90
C LEU A 182 1.89 11.86 -26.22
N ALA A 183 0.62 12.26 -26.35
CA ALA A 183 -0.51 11.47 -25.88
C ALA A 183 -0.78 10.26 -26.79
N ASP A 184 -0.75 10.46 -28.11
CA ASP A 184 -1.02 9.45 -29.14
C ASP A 184 0.08 8.37 -29.18
N ALA A 185 1.32 8.73 -28.86
CA ALA A 185 2.46 7.80 -28.79
C ALA A 185 2.39 6.79 -27.64
N LEU A 186 1.55 7.00 -26.62
CA LEU A 186 1.43 6.07 -25.48
C LEU A 186 0.89 4.71 -25.96
N GLU A 187 1.56 3.63 -25.56
CA GLU A 187 1.20 2.27 -25.95
C GLU A 187 -0.19 1.89 -25.39
N ALA A 188 -1.09 1.45 -26.27
CA ALA A 188 -2.44 1.02 -25.90
C ALA A 188 -2.43 -0.40 -25.30
N ARG A 189 -1.92 -0.51 -24.07
CA ARG A 189 -1.78 -1.75 -23.31
C ARG A 189 -2.43 -1.65 -21.93
N ASP A 190 -2.39 -2.75 -21.18
CA ASP A 190 -2.79 -2.73 -19.78
C ASP A 190 -1.74 -2.00 -18.92
N TRP A 191 -2.13 -0.87 -18.34
CA TRP A 191 -1.33 -0.08 -17.40
C TRP A 191 -1.70 -0.34 -15.93
N SER A 192 -2.41 -1.43 -15.63
CA SER A 192 -2.81 -1.85 -14.27
C SER A 192 -1.70 -1.67 -13.24
N ASN A 193 -1.94 -0.83 -12.23
CA ASN A 193 -1.05 -0.60 -11.09
C ASN A 193 0.31 0.03 -11.44
N TRP A 194 0.41 0.76 -12.55
CA TRP A 194 1.54 1.66 -12.83
C TRP A 194 1.39 3.00 -12.13
N TYR A 195 2.49 3.60 -11.69
CA TYR A 195 2.48 4.99 -11.21
C TYR A 195 2.89 5.94 -12.34
N ALA A 196 2.03 6.89 -12.69
CA ALA A 196 2.33 7.90 -13.71
C ALA A 196 2.87 9.20 -13.10
N TRP A 197 4.02 9.66 -13.59
CA TRP A 197 4.56 10.99 -13.33
C TRP A 197 4.58 11.77 -14.64
N VAL A 198 3.85 12.89 -14.69
CA VAL A 198 3.54 13.61 -15.94
C VAL A 198 3.91 15.09 -15.80
N GLY A 199 5.04 15.47 -16.40
CA GLY A 199 5.68 16.79 -16.33
C GLY A 199 5.81 17.67 -17.61
N PRO A 200 5.15 17.43 -18.76
CA PRO A 200 5.38 18.19 -20.00
C PRO A 200 4.73 19.58 -20.02
N GLU A 201 4.87 20.26 -21.18
CA GLU A 201 4.13 21.45 -21.58
C GLU A 201 2.61 21.34 -21.34
N SER A 202 2.00 22.43 -20.89
CA SER A 202 0.61 22.49 -20.41
C SER A 202 -0.46 22.04 -21.41
N LYS A 203 -0.25 22.20 -22.72
CA LYS A 203 -1.21 21.71 -23.72
C LYS A 203 -1.08 20.20 -23.95
N SER A 204 0.14 19.69 -24.16
CA SER A 204 0.41 18.25 -24.25
C SER A 204 -0.13 17.52 -23.01
N LEU A 205 0.08 18.09 -21.82
CA LEU A 205 -0.44 17.63 -20.53
C LEU A 205 -1.96 17.40 -20.51
N LYS A 206 -2.75 18.27 -21.16
CA LYS A 206 -4.21 18.18 -21.21
C LYS A 206 -4.65 16.91 -21.95
N HIS A 207 -4.01 16.59 -23.07
CA HIS A 207 -4.31 15.42 -23.88
C HIS A 207 -3.84 14.12 -23.22
N ILE A 208 -2.61 14.12 -22.67
CA ILE A 208 -2.07 12.98 -21.92
C ILE A 208 -2.99 12.64 -20.73
N ARG A 209 -3.35 13.64 -19.91
CA ARG A 209 -4.22 13.45 -18.75
C ARG A 209 -5.60 12.91 -19.13
N ALA A 210 -6.16 13.34 -20.26
CA ALA A 210 -7.42 12.80 -20.77
C ALA A 210 -7.25 11.32 -21.15
N ARG A 211 -6.21 10.98 -21.92
CA ARG A 211 -5.94 9.61 -22.37
C ARG A 211 -5.69 8.65 -21.20
N LEU A 212 -4.78 9.00 -20.28
CA LEU A 212 -4.49 8.21 -19.07
C LEU A 212 -5.77 7.92 -18.26
N LYS A 213 -6.65 8.91 -18.10
CA LYS A 213 -7.88 8.78 -17.29
C LYS A 213 -9.00 8.03 -18.00
N ASP A 214 -9.28 8.38 -19.25
CA ASP A 214 -10.52 8.00 -19.95
C ASP A 214 -10.34 6.74 -20.81
N GLU A 215 -9.14 6.52 -21.38
CA GLU A 215 -8.78 5.30 -22.11
C GLU A 215 -8.18 4.25 -21.14
N PHE A 216 -7.12 4.61 -20.42
CA PHE A 216 -6.38 3.64 -19.58
C PHE A 216 -6.91 3.50 -18.14
N GLY A 217 -7.74 4.44 -17.67
CA GLY A 217 -8.42 4.35 -16.37
C GLY A 217 -7.60 4.80 -15.14
N PHE A 218 -6.45 5.46 -15.32
CA PHE A 218 -5.54 5.87 -14.23
C PHE A 218 -6.29 6.60 -13.08
N PRO A 219 -6.20 6.10 -11.83
CA PRO A 219 -6.71 6.78 -10.65
C PRO A 219 -5.95 8.08 -10.41
N LYS A 220 -6.63 9.11 -9.88
CA LYS A 220 -5.98 10.36 -9.47
C LYS A 220 -4.93 10.18 -8.36
N SER A 221 -4.91 9.04 -7.66
CA SER A 221 -3.90 8.71 -6.64
C SER A 221 -2.59 8.19 -7.25
N GLU A 222 -2.65 7.49 -8.38
CA GLU A 222 -1.49 6.88 -9.06
C GLU A 222 -0.91 7.79 -10.15
N MET A 223 -1.25 9.07 -10.13
CA MET A 223 -0.90 10.00 -11.20
C MET A 223 -0.52 11.37 -10.63
N TYR A 224 0.76 11.70 -10.69
CA TYR A 224 1.27 13.07 -10.50
C TYR A 224 1.22 13.82 -11.83
N VAL A 225 0.68 15.04 -11.82
CA VAL A 225 0.41 15.84 -13.02
C VAL A 225 0.77 17.30 -12.74
N GLN A 226 1.80 17.83 -13.38
CA GLN A 226 2.19 19.24 -13.27
C GLN A 226 2.72 19.75 -14.62
N ALA A 227 2.26 20.93 -15.05
CA ALA A 227 2.83 21.59 -16.23
C ALA A 227 4.13 22.30 -15.84
N TYR A 228 5.21 22.05 -16.57
CA TYR A 228 6.51 22.72 -16.33
C TYR A 228 6.61 24.07 -17.04
N TRP A 229 5.87 24.25 -18.15
CA TRP A 229 5.82 25.49 -18.92
C TRP A 229 4.57 25.55 -19.82
N VAL A 230 4.41 26.68 -20.52
CA VAL A 230 3.36 26.91 -21.51
C VAL A 230 4.01 27.48 -22.77
N HIS A 231 3.75 26.87 -23.92
CA HIS A 231 4.33 27.36 -25.18
C HIS A 231 3.81 28.77 -25.53
N GLY A 232 4.72 29.68 -25.88
CA GLY A 232 4.40 31.05 -26.30
C GLY A 232 3.91 31.98 -25.18
N ARG A 233 4.16 31.68 -23.89
CA ARG A 233 3.81 32.55 -22.76
C ARG A 233 4.90 32.60 -21.69
N ALA A 234 5.22 33.81 -21.23
CA ALA A 234 5.92 33.99 -19.96
C ALA A 234 5.03 33.48 -18.82
N MET A 235 5.51 32.44 -18.12
CA MET A 235 4.83 31.84 -16.97
C MET A 235 5.34 32.49 -15.68
N GLY A 236 4.44 33.11 -14.92
CA GLY A 236 4.72 33.58 -13.57
C GLY A 236 3.65 34.49 -13.00
N LYS A 237 3.78 34.83 -11.71
CA LYS A 237 3.15 36.01 -11.14
C LYS A 237 4.12 37.19 -11.26
N GLN A 238 3.57 38.36 -11.54
CA GLN A 238 4.29 39.63 -11.48
C GLN A 238 4.22 40.20 -10.05
N ARG A 239 5.29 40.87 -9.61
CA ARG A 239 5.30 41.83 -8.50
C ARG A 239 6.10 43.05 -8.93
N ASP A 240 5.70 44.23 -8.48
CA ASP A 240 6.53 45.43 -8.62
C ASP A 240 7.50 45.49 -7.44
N SER A 241 8.79 45.70 -7.72
CA SER A 241 9.85 45.75 -6.71
C SER A 241 9.63 46.85 -5.66
N ALA A 242 8.92 47.92 -6.02
CA ALA A 242 8.54 49.03 -5.14
C ALA A 242 7.64 48.64 -3.94
N GLU A 243 6.98 47.47 -3.95
CA GLU A 243 6.23 46.97 -2.77
C GLU A 243 7.13 46.38 -1.67
N LEU A 244 8.42 46.11 -1.93
CA LEU A 244 9.32 45.48 -0.96
C LEU A 244 9.86 46.47 0.10
N ASP A 245 10.20 47.70 -0.30
CA ASP A 245 10.85 48.69 0.58
C ASP A 245 9.90 49.38 1.59
N GLN A 246 8.57 49.25 1.44
CA GLN A 246 7.60 49.99 2.28
C GLN A 246 7.18 49.28 3.57
N THR A 247 7.72 48.10 3.91
CA THR A 247 7.28 47.35 5.11
C THR A 247 8.17 47.47 6.35
N ASP A 248 9.30 48.18 6.28
CA ASP A 248 10.23 48.36 7.41
C ASP A 248 10.06 49.67 8.21
N SER A 249 8.98 50.46 7.99
CA SER A 249 8.73 51.64 8.84
C SER A 249 7.26 51.97 9.14
N SER A 250 6.90 51.84 10.43
CA SER A 250 5.74 52.44 11.12
C SER A 250 4.33 51.99 10.68
N GLY A 251 3.34 52.25 11.54
CA GLY A 251 1.94 51.88 11.30
C GLY A 251 0.96 53.03 11.53
N ALA A 252 -0.32 52.68 11.48
CA ALA A 252 -1.55 53.49 11.64
C ALA A 252 -2.36 53.73 10.33
N ASP A 253 -3.65 53.37 10.44
CA ASP A 253 -4.86 53.86 9.77
C ASP A 253 -5.12 53.72 8.24
N SER A 254 -6.02 52.77 7.95
CA SER A 254 -7.23 52.86 7.10
C SER A 254 -7.20 53.51 5.70
N SER A 255 -7.64 52.75 4.67
CA SER A 255 -9.03 52.89 4.16
C SER A 255 -9.39 51.87 3.05
N VAL A 256 -10.70 51.73 2.84
CA VAL A 256 -11.46 50.79 2.00
C VAL A 256 -11.29 50.98 0.48
N ALA A 257 -11.18 49.89 -0.31
CA ALA A 257 -11.90 49.74 -1.59
C ALA A 257 -11.86 48.31 -2.21
N THR A 258 -13.05 47.81 -2.57
CA THR A 258 -13.38 46.74 -3.55
C THR A 258 -14.41 47.41 -4.52
N PRO A 259 -14.81 46.92 -5.74
CA PRO A 259 -14.81 45.51 -6.17
C PRO A 259 -14.71 45.16 -7.70
N ALA A 260 -14.80 43.85 -7.97
CA ALA A 260 -15.70 43.19 -8.96
C ALA A 260 -15.17 42.63 -10.32
N ALA A 261 -15.92 41.59 -10.75
CA ALA A 261 -16.06 40.94 -12.07
C ALA A 261 -14.99 39.90 -12.52
N ALA A 262 -15.34 38.77 -13.16
CA ALA A 262 -16.62 38.05 -13.27
C ALA A 262 -16.41 36.60 -13.80
N GLU A 263 -17.30 35.67 -13.45
CA GLU A 263 -17.44 34.36 -14.13
C GLU A 263 -18.28 34.48 -15.42
N PRO A 264 -18.28 33.44 -16.28
CA PRO A 264 -19.52 33.06 -16.95
C PRO A 264 -19.89 31.57 -16.80
N VAL A 265 -21.19 31.31 -16.92
CA VAL A 265 -21.88 30.05 -16.55
C VAL A 265 -22.37 29.26 -17.78
N ILE A 266 -22.31 27.93 -17.64
CA ILE A 266 -23.06 26.81 -18.29
C ILE A 266 -24.14 27.15 -19.34
N ALA A 267 -24.06 26.53 -20.54
CA ALA A 267 -25.08 25.67 -21.23
C ALA A 267 -24.51 25.23 -22.62
N VAL A 268 -25.09 24.38 -23.50
CA VAL A 268 -26.36 23.60 -23.60
C VAL A 268 -26.01 22.22 -24.24
N SER A 269 -26.73 21.12 -23.95
CA SER A 269 -26.65 19.85 -24.72
C SER A 269 -27.67 19.77 -25.87
N PRO A 270 -27.35 19.17 -27.04
CA PRO A 270 -28.36 18.66 -27.97
C PRO A 270 -28.47 17.12 -27.96
N THR A 271 -29.68 16.66 -28.27
CA THR A 271 -30.12 15.26 -28.31
C THR A 271 -29.75 14.52 -29.61
N ALA A 272 -29.88 13.19 -29.58
CA ALA A 272 -29.62 12.31 -30.72
C ALA A 272 -30.73 12.34 -31.79
N GLU A 273 -30.34 12.14 -33.05
CA GLU A 273 -31.18 11.72 -34.18
C GLU A 273 -30.38 10.77 -35.10
N SER A 274 -31.04 10.09 -36.05
CA SER A 274 -30.69 8.72 -36.46
C SER A 274 -30.41 8.46 -37.95
N THR A 275 -29.62 7.40 -38.22
CA THR A 275 -29.51 6.60 -39.50
C THR A 275 -28.86 7.26 -40.73
N PRO A 276 -28.36 6.51 -41.76
CA PRO A 276 -28.27 5.04 -41.92
C PRO A 276 -26.85 4.48 -42.28
N ALA A 277 -26.76 3.16 -42.51
CA ALA A 277 -25.54 2.39 -42.81
C ALA A 277 -25.04 2.50 -44.28
N PRO A 278 -23.83 1.97 -44.57
CA PRO A 278 -23.77 0.86 -45.54
C PRO A 278 -22.81 -0.30 -45.22
N VAL A 279 -23.32 -1.52 -45.44
CA VAL A 279 -22.81 -2.64 -46.28
C VAL A 279 -21.36 -3.17 -46.12
N ASP A 280 -21.30 -4.39 -45.58
CA ASP A 280 -20.43 -5.56 -45.85
C ASP A 280 -18.99 -5.40 -46.36
N ALA A 281 -18.04 -5.94 -45.58
CA ALA A 281 -16.76 -6.48 -46.04
C ALA A 281 -16.40 -7.77 -45.25
N GLU A 282 -15.79 -8.72 -45.95
CA GLU A 282 -15.68 -10.15 -45.62
C GLU A 282 -14.98 -10.52 -44.30
N ALA A 283 -15.36 -11.67 -43.74
CA ALA A 283 -14.74 -12.24 -42.54
C ALA A 283 -13.39 -12.92 -42.81
N THR A 284 -12.45 -12.81 -41.87
CA THR A 284 -11.17 -13.54 -41.80
C THR A 284 -10.88 -13.82 -40.31
N PRO A 285 -10.32 -14.99 -39.93
CA PRO A 285 -10.60 -15.58 -38.62
C PRO A 285 -9.86 -14.96 -37.43
N ALA A 286 -10.40 -15.24 -36.24
CA ALA A 286 -10.01 -14.73 -34.93
C ALA A 286 -8.49 -14.69 -34.68
N ALA A 287 -7.97 -13.48 -34.50
CA ALA A 287 -6.71 -13.21 -33.82
C ALA A 287 -7.01 -12.69 -32.39
N ALA A 288 -6.18 -13.12 -31.44
CA ALA A 288 -6.00 -12.69 -30.04
C ALA A 288 -7.07 -11.82 -29.35
N GLN A 289 -7.41 -12.19 -28.11
CA GLN A 289 -8.19 -11.38 -27.18
C GLN A 289 -7.65 -9.93 -27.13
N GLN A 290 -8.49 -8.96 -27.52
CA GLN A 290 -8.20 -7.54 -27.30
C GLN A 290 -8.14 -7.30 -25.79
N THR A 291 -6.93 -7.18 -25.24
CA THR A 291 -6.72 -6.68 -23.88
C THR A 291 -7.34 -5.29 -23.78
N SER A 292 -8.30 -5.11 -22.88
CA SER A 292 -8.90 -3.80 -22.67
C SER A 292 -7.82 -2.84 -22.15
N ALA A 293 -7.52 -1.78 -22.88
CA ALA A 293 -6.52 -0.78 -22.48
C ALA A 293 -6.83 -0.13 -21.11
N ARG A 294 -8.08 -0.23 -20.65
CA ARG A 294 -8.53 0.23 -19.33
C ARG A 294 -8.10 -0.75 -18.23
N GLY A 295 -7.02 -0.41 -17.53
CA GLY A 295 -6.45 -1.24 -16.48
C GLY A 295 -7.29 -1.37 -15.20
N SER A 296 -6.91 -2.33 -14.37
CA SER A 296 -7.47 -2.62 -13.06
C SER A 296 -6.53 -2.12 -11.94
N TRP A 297 -7.08 -1.47 -10.92
CA TRP A 297 -6.29 -0.65 -9.99
C TRP A 297 -6.48 -1.05 -8.53
N ARG A 298 -5.40 -1.45 -7.85
CA ARG A 298 -5.37 -1.81 -6.41
C ARG A 298 -5.90 -0.67 -5.54
N SER A 299 -5.64 0.60 -5.88
CA SER A 299 -6.19 1.75 -5.16
C SER A 299 -7.69 1.97 -5.36
N GLN A 300 -8.28 1.46 -6.44
CA GLN A 300 -9.74 1.46 -6.63
C GLN A 300 -10.43 0.23 -5.97
N ALA A 301 -9.66 -0.77 -5.54
CA ALA A 301 -10.19 -2.05 -5.07
C ALA A 301 -11.19 -1.91 -3.91
N GLY A 302 -10.89 -1.12 -2.89
CA GLY A 302 -11.83 -0.84 -1.80
C GLY A 302 -13.15 -0.19 -2.28
N GLY A 303 -13.06 0.64 -3.31
CA GLY A 303 -14.22 1.26 -3.95
C GLY A 303 -15.11 0.27 -4.73
N ARG A 304 -14.54 -0.83 -5.26
CA ARG A 304 -15.27 -1.96 -5.87
C ARG A 304 -15.96 -2.81 -4.81
N LEU A 305 -15.26 -3.15 -3.73
CA LEU A 305 -15.81 -3.96 -2.65
C LEU A 305 -17.03 -3.31 -1.98
N LEU A 306 -17.00 -1.99 -1.82
CA LEU A 306 -18.07 -1.19 -1.23
C LEU A 306 -19.19 -0.79 -2.20
N GLU A 307 -19.04 -1.06 -3.51
CA GLU A 307 -20.03 -0.70 -4.53
C GLU A 307 -21.45 -1.19 -4.21
N PRO A 308 -21.69 -2.46 -3.78
CA PRO A 308 -23.02 -2.96 -3.42
C PRO A 308 -23.63 -2.32 -2.16
N LEU A 309 -22.86 -1.51 -1.43
CA LEU A 309 -23.28 -0.80 -0.23
C LEU A 309 -23.49 0.70 -0.45
N ARG A 310 -22.99 1.30 -1.54
CA ARG A 310 -23.02 2.76 -1.77
C ARG A 310 -24.40 3.39 -1.55
N THR A 311 -25.45 2.82 -2.14
CA THR A 311 -26.84 3.31 -1.98
C THR A 311 -27.32 3.23 -0.53
N LYS A 312 -26.94 2.17 0.20
CA LYS A 312 -27.33 1.98 1.61
C LYS A 312 -26.60 2.96 2.52
N LEU A 313 -25.30 3.19 2.29
CA LEU A 313 -24.49 4.17 3.01
C LEU A 313 -24.99 5.61 2.74
N TRP A 314 -25.42 5.91 1.52
CA TRP A 314 -26.04 7.20 1.20
C TRP A 314 -27.39 7.39 1.91
N ILE A 315 -28.26 6.39 1.88
CA ILE A 315 -29.52 6.38 2.64
C ILE A 315 -29.24 6.54 4.15
N ALA A 316 -28.22 5.85 4.68
CA ALA A 316 -27.83 5.97 6.08
C ALA A 316 -27.41 7.40 6.45
N GLY A 317 -26.62 8.06 5.60
CA GLY A 317 -26.25 9.47 5.80
C GLY A 317 -27.47 10.41 5.77
N VAL A 318 -28.41 10.22 4.84
CA VAL A 318 -29.65 11.01 4.78
C VAL A 318 -30.55 10.77 6.00
N LEU A 319 -30.68 9.52 6.44
CA LEU A 319 -31.42 9.19 7.65
C LEU A 319 -30.74 9.79 8.88
N GLN A 320 -29.42 9.68 9.03
CA GLN A 320 -28.69 10.27 10.14
C GLN A 320 -28.83 11.79 10.19
N PHE A 321 -28.81 12.47 9.05
CA PHE A 321 -29.09 13.91 8.96
C PHE A 321 -30.43 14.24 9.62
N LEU A 322 -31.50 13.51 9.26
CA LEU A 322 -32.84 13.70 9.83
C LEU A 322 -32.91 13.33 11.32
N VAL A 323 -32.32 12.20 11.71
CA VAL A 323 -32.24 11.74 13.10
C VAL A 323 -31.54 12.78 13.98
N THR A 324 -30.43 13.34 13.50
CA THR A 324 -29.66 14.38 14.20
C THR A 324 -30.51 15.64 14.42
N LEU A 325 -31.29 16.07 13.43
CA LEU A 325 -32.22 17.20 13.61
C LEU A 325 -33.34 16.90 14.61
N VAL A 326 -33.91 15.68 14.58
CA VAL A 326 -34.91 15.25 15.57
C VAL A 326 -34.33 15.17 16.98
N GLN A 327 -33.09 14.70 17.15
CA GLN A 327 -32.39 14.68 18.45
C GLN A 327 -32.07 16.09 18.98
N LEU A 328 -31.94 17.10 18.12
CA LEU A 328 -31.74 18.50 18.50
C LEU A 328 -33.04 19.24 18.85
N ALA A 329 -34.17 18.88 18.22
CA ALA A 329 -35.45 19.55 18.42
C ALA A 329 -35.92 19.63 19.91
N PRO A 330 -35.77 18.60 20.78
CA PRO A 330 -36.10 18.69 22.20
C PRO A 330 -35.44 19.84 22.95
N TYR A 331 -34.21 20.21 22.59
CA TYR A 331 -33.50 21.31 23.23
C TYR A 331 -34.10 22.67 22.85
N VAL A 332 -34.59 22.81 21.62
CA VAL A 332 -35.35 23.99 21.17
C VAL A 332 -36.71 24.04 21.88
N VAL A 333 -37.41 22.91 21.99
CA VAL A 333 -38.68 22.84 22.75
C VAL A 333 -38.47 23.11 24.24
N LEU A 334 -37.33 22.72 24.82
CA LEU A 334 -36.98 23.03 26.22
C LEU A 334 -36.76 24.54 26.45
N VAL A 335 -36.16 25.24 25.48
CA VAL A 335 -36.06 26.70 25.50
C VAL A 335 -37.45 27.34 25.45
N GLU A 336 -38.31 26.91 24.52
CA GLU A 336 -39.65 27.47 24.38
C GLU A 336 -40.56 27.14 25.57
N LEU A 337 -40.38 25.97 26.20
CA LEU A 337 -41.01 25.62 27.47
C LEU A 337 -40.57 26.58 28.58
N ALA A 338 -39.27 26.89 28.67
CA ALA A 338 -38.75 27.85 29.65
C ALA A 338 -39.26 29.29 29.38
N ARG A 339 -39.32 29.73 28.12
CA ARG A 339 -39.91 31.02 27.72
C ARG A 339 -41.37 31.11 28.13
N ASN A 340 -42.18 30.09 27.85
CA ASN A 340 -43.59 30.04 28.23
C ASN A 340 -43.79 29.97 29.75
N LEU A 341 -42.93 29.25 30.48
CA LEU A 341 -42.99 29.18 31.94
C LEU A 341 -42.70 30.55 32.58
N LEU A 342 -41.69 31.27 32.07
CA LEU A 342 -41.33 32.61 32.54
C LEU A 342 -42.33 33.69 32.13
N ALA A 343 -43.02 33.52 31.00
CA ALA A 343 -44.13 34.37 30.57
C ALA A 343 -45.44 34.15 31.35
N GLY A 344 -45.52 33.10 32.19
CA GLY A 344 -46.73 32.76 32.94
C GLY A 344 -47.85 32.14 32.09
N SER A 345 -47.50 31.45 31.00
CA SER A 345 -48.45 30.75 30.12
C SER A 345 -49.26 29.68 30.86
N GLU A 346 -50.42 29.30 30.30
CA GLU A 346 -51.29 28.28 30.89
C GLU A 346 -50.60 26.92 31.08
N THR A 347 -50.95 26.24 32.17
CA THR A 347 -50.49 24.88 32.51
C THR A 347 -50.75 23.87 31.38
N SER A 348 -51.82 24.04 30.61
CA SER A 348 -52.18 23.26 29.42
C SER A 348 -51.09 23.32 28.33
N THR A 349 -50.60 24.53 28.02
CA THR A 349 -49.53 24.79 27.04
C THR A 349 -48.21 24.20 27.52
N LEU A 350 -47.89 24.35 28.80
CA LEU A 350 -46.65 23.83 29.40
C LEU A 350 -46.59 22.29 29.34
N TRP A 351 -47.69 21.60 29.69
CA TRP A 351 -47.77 20.14 29.51
C TRP A 351 -47.66 19.72 28.05
N THR A 352 -48.28 20.47 27.14
CA THR A 352 -48.21 20.18 25.70
C THR A 352 -46.77 20.25 25.18
N LEU A 353 -46.04 21.32 25.51
CA LEU A 353 -44.62 21.48 25.15
C LEU A 353 -43.73 20.41 25.81
N GLY A 354 -43.97 20.09 27.08
CA GLY A 354 -43.24 19.02 27.79
C GLY A 354 -43.45 17.64 27.14
N LEU A 355 -44.69 17.31 26.76
CA LEU A 355 -45.01 16.07 26.04
C LEU A 355 -44.37 16.03 24.64
N TRP A 356 -44.32 17.17 23.92
CA TRP A 356 -43.58 17.25 22.66
C TRP A 356 -42.08 17.04 22.84
N ALA A 357 -41.45 17.63 23.86
CA ALA A 357 -40.03 17.42 24.15
C ALA A 357 -39.71 15.94 24.44
N VAL A 358 -40.50 15.30 25.31
CA VAL A 358 -40.35 13.86 25.62
C VAL A 358 -40.63 12.98 24.38
N GLY A 359 -41.67 13.31 23.61
CA GLY A 359 -42.01 12.60 22.38
C GLY A 359 -40.91 12.69 21.32
N LEU A 360 -40.30 13.86 21.15
CA LEU A 360 -39.17 14.07 20.22
C LEU A 360 -37.88 13.39 20.71
N LEU A 361 -37.60 13.36 22.02
CA LEU A 361 -36.49 12.58 22.59
C LEU A 361 -36.68 11.08 22.32
N ALA A 362 -37.87 10.55 22.60
CA ALA A 362 -38.21 9.15 22.35
C ALA A 362 -38.16 8.81 20.86
N ALA A 363 -38.66 9.69 19.98
CA ALA A 363 -38.58 9.52 18.54
C ALA A 363 -37.13 9.55 18.04
N GLY A 364 -36.30 10.49 18.51
CA GLY A 364 -34.88 10.57 18.14
C GLY A 364 -34.09 9.32 18.56
N ALA A 365 -34.33 8.81 19.76
CA ALA A 365 -33.72 7.58 20.25
C ALA A 365 -34.22 6.32 19.50
N LEU A 366 -35.51 6.26 19.18
CA LEU A 366 -36.11 5.16 18.41
C LEU A 366 -35.58 5.14 16.97
N LEU A 367 -35.54 6.29 16.30
CA LEU A 367 -35.05 6.38 14.92
C LEU A 367 -33.56 6.04 14.83
N GLU A 368 -32.73 6.51 15.77
CA GLU A 368 -31.33 6.10 15.91
C GLU A 368 -31.21 4.58 16.09
N THR A 369 -31.98 4.00 17.02
CA THR A 369 -31.98 2.55 17.27
C THR A 369 -32.38 1.75 16.03
N VAL A 370 -33.40 2.20 15.29
CA VAL A 370 -33.86 1.57 14.04
C VAL A 370 -32.80 1.68 12.93
N LEU A 371 -32.15 2.84 12.80
CA LEU A 371 -31.07 3.08 11.82
C LEU A 371 -29.85 2.21 12.11
N GLN A 372 -29.37 2.21 13.35
CA GLN A 372 -28.23 1.38 13.79
C GLN A 372 -28.53 -0.11 13.65
N LEU A 373 -29.74 -0.57 14.05
CA LEU A 373 -30.15 -1.97 13.89
C LEU A 373 -30.20 -2.36 12.41
N TRP A 374 -30.79 -1.52 11.55
CA TRP A 374 -30.81 -1.76 10.10
C TRP A 374 -29.39 -1.85 9.53
N LEU A 375 -28.50 -0.92 9.87
CA LEU A 375 -27.09 -0.93 9.45
C LEU A 375 -26.34 -2.19 9.93
N HIS A 376 -26.50 -2.59 11.19
CA HIS A 376 -25.93 -3.84 11.69
C HIS A 376 -26.48 -5.08 10.95
N THR A 377 -27.75 -5.12 10.55
CA THR A 377 -28.25 -6.23 9.71
C THR A 377 -27.73 -6.19 8.27
N VAL A 378 -27.45 -5.01 7.73
CA VAL A 378 -26.81 -4.84 6.41
C VAL A 378 -25.37 -5.33 6.46
N ASP A 379 -24.59 -4.88 7.45
CA ASP A 379 -23.23 -5.34 7.66
C ASP A 379 -23.17 -6.85 7.94
N ALA A 380 -23.96 -7.38 8.88
CA ALA A 380 -23.89 -8.81 9.22
C ALA A 380 -24.10 -9.74 8.00
N ARG A 381 -24.97 -9.34 7.05
CA ARG A 381 -25.16 -10.05 5.77
C ARG A 381 -23.95 -9.90 4.85
N PHE A 382 -23.44 -8.67 4.71
CA PHE A 382 -22.27 -8.37 3.88
C PHE A 382 -21.01 -9.04 4.40
N SER A 383 -20.68 -8.87 5.69
CA SER A 383 -19.60 -9.53 6.40
C SER A 383 -19.68 -11.06 6.36
N ARG A 384 -20.89 -11.67 6.41
CA ARG A 384 -21.06 -13.12 6.18
C ARG A 384 -20.69 -13.53 4.75
N GLN A 385 -21.20 -12.81 3.74
CA GLN A 385 -20.87 -13.08 2.34
C GLN A 385 -19.38 -12.87 2.05
N LEU A 386 -18.77 -11.85 2.67
CA LEU A 386 -17.37 -11.51 2.51
C LEU A 386 -16.45 -12.56 3.13
N ARG A 387 -16.75 -13.03 4.35
CA ARG A 387 -16.01 -14.15 4.98
C ARG A 387 -16.14 -15.44 4.17
N ALA A 388 -17.33 -15.73 3.62
CA ALA A 388 -17.50 -16.87 2.72
C ALA A 388 -16.63 -16.74 1.45
N ARG A 389 -16.65 -15.57 0.78
CA ARG A 389 -15.78 -15.28 -0.38
C ARG A 389 -14.30 -15.39 -0.04
N LEU A 390 -13.86 -14.87 1.09
CA LEU A 390 -12.47 -14.97 1.55
C LEU A 390 -12.07 -16.42 1.82
N LEU A 391 -12.90 -17.22 2.49
CA LEU A 391 -12.62 -18.64 2.73
C LEU A 391 -12.53 -19.43 1.41
N THR A 392 -13.48 -19.22 0.49
CA THR A 392 -13.43 -19.84 -0.86
C THR A 392 -12.24 -19.36 -1.69
N LYS A 393 -11.79 -18.11 -1.51
CA LYS A 393 -10.60 -17.59 -2.16
C LYS A 393 -9.35 -18.28 -1.62
N LEU A 394 -9.17 -18.27 -0.30
CA LEU A 394 -8.02 -18.88 0.39
C LEU A 394 -7.89 -20.38 0.07
N SER A 395 -9.00 -21.10 -0.15
CA SER A 395 -8.96 -22.52 -0.58
C SER A 395 -8.61 -22.74 -2.05
N ARG A 396 -8.35 -21.70 -2.83
CA ARG A 396 -8.05 -21.74 -4.29
C ARG A 396 -6.82 -20.95 -4.71
N LEU A 397 -6.24 -20.16 -3.80
CA LEU A 397 -4.98 -19.50 -4.05
C LEU A 397 -3.86 -20.56 -4.13
N PRO A 398 -2.82 -20.33 -4.96
CA PRO A 398 -1.65 -21.21 -4.99
C PRO A 398 -1.04 -21.35 -3.59
N LEU A 399 -0.56 -22.55 -3.21
CA LEU A 399 0.01 -22.76 -1.87
C LEU A 399 1.23 -21.87 -1.59
N GLY A 400 1.96 -21.48 -2.63
CA GLY A 400 3.04 -20.49 -2.55
C GLY A 400 2.61 -19.08 -2.11
N TRP A 401 1.32 -18.73 -2.25
CA TRP A 401 0.77 -17.48 -1.73
C TRP A 401 0.88 -17.39 -0.20
N PHE A 402 0.76 -18.55 0.47
CA PHE A 402 0.87 -18.70 1.92
C PHE A 402 2.33 -18.77 2.38
N THR A 403 3.23 -19.41 1.62
CA THR A 403 4.66 -19.48 2.02
C THR A 403 5.32 -18.10 2.03
N GLY A 404 4.87 -17.18 1.17
CA GLY A 404 5.32 -15.78 1.14
C GLY A 404 4.67 -14.85 2.17
N ARG A 405 3.78 -15.34 3.06
CA ARG A 405 3.01 -14.51 4.00
C ARG A 405 2.98 -15.11 5.40
N SER A 406 3.18 -14.28 6.42
CA SER A 406 3.04 -14.71 7.81
C SER A 406 1.58 -15.02 8.17
N SER A 407 1.39 -15.95 9.12
CA SER A 407 0.07 -16.24 9.70
C SER A 407 -0.60 -14.98 10.29
N GLY A 408 0.19 -14.03 10.80
CA GLY A 408 -0.27 -12.70 11.24
C GLY A 408 -0.90 -11.88 10.12
N GLN A 409 -0.28 -11.81 8.93
CA GLN A 409 -0.84 -11.10 7.77
C GLN A 409 -2.15 -11.73 7.29
N VAL A 410 -2.24 -13.07 7.25
CA VAL A 410 -3.48 -13.78 6.89
C VAL A 410 -4.58 -13.55 7.95
N ASN A 411 -4.24 -13.58 9.24
CA ASN A 411 -5.19 -13.26 10.31
C ASN A 411 -5.66 -11.79 10.26
N THR A 412 -4.80 -10.84 9.87
CA THR A 412 -5.19 -9.43 9.66
C THR A 412 -6.31 -9.33 8.62
N LEU A 413 -6.16 -9.98 7.46
CA LEU A 413 -7.17 -9.99 6.39
C LEU A 413 -8.52 -10.59 6.84
N ILE A 414 -8.49 -11.67 7.62
CA ILE A 414 -9.70 -12.38 8.06
C ILE A 414 -10.39 -11.66 9.24
N SER A 415 -9.61 -11.12 10.18
CA SER A 415 -10.10 -10.65 11.48
C SER A 415 -10.04 -9.12 11.63
N ALA A 416 -8.86 -8.50 11.52
CA ALA A 416 -8.67 -7.08 11.82
C ALA A 416 -9.24 -6.16 10.73
N ASP A 417 -9.05 -6.51 9.46
CA ASP A 417 -9.61 -5.78 8.33
C ASP A 417 -11.14 -5.93 8.27
N THR A 418 -11.70 -7.11 8.61
CA THR A 418 -13.16 -7.27 8.67
C THR A 418 -13.80 -6.52 9.85
N LEU A 419 -13.08 -6.33 10.96
CA LEU A 419 -13.52 -5.46 12.06
C LEU A 419 -13.46 -3.96 11.70
N SER A 420 -12.41 -3.55 10.99
CA SER A 420 -12.28 -2.17 10.47
C SER A 420 -13.37 -1.84 9.45
N LEU A 421 -13.73 -2.83 8.63
CA LEU A 421 -14.82 -2.73 7.65
C LEU A 421 -16.21 -2.70 8.30
N HIS A 422 -16.41 -3.41 9.41
CA HIS A 422 -17.64 -3.32 10.21
C HIS A 422 -17.90 -1.87 10.65
N TYR A 423 -16.92 -1.23 11.32
CA TYR A 423 -17.07 0.18 11.75
C TYR A 423 -17.36 1.12 10.56
N LEU A 424 -16.72 0.90 9.41
CA LEU A 424 -16.98 1.68 8.19
C LEU A 424 -18.46 1.62 7.75
N VAL A 425 -19.03 0.42 7.77
CA VAL A 425 -20.37 0.16 7.25
C VAL A 425 -21.45 0.56 8.26
N THR A 426 -21.21 0.41 9.57
CA THR A 426 -22.24 0.64 10.60
C THR A 426 -22.18 2.01 11.26
N HIS A 427 -21.01 2.59 11.47
CA HIS A 427 -20.84 3.79 12.31
C HIS A 427 -20.12 4.94 11.61
N ALA A 428 -19.10 4.70 10.79
CA ALA A 428 -18.25 5.78 10.28
C ALA A 428 -19.00 6.84 9.46
N VAL A 429 -20.01 6.43 8.68
CA VAL A 429 -20.84 7.36 7.88
C VAL A 429 -21.84 8.11 8.76
N THR A 430 -22.47 7.44 9.71
CA THR A 430 -23.44 8.06 10.62
C THR A 430 -22.75 9.01 11.59
N ASP A 431 -21.65 8.58 12.22
CA ASP A 431 -20.79 9.42 13.07
C ASP A 431 -20.28 10.66 12.32
N ALA A 432 -19.78 10.50 11.08
CA ALA A 432 -19.30 11.63 10.29
C ALA A 432 -20.41 12.63 9.92
N VAL A 433 -21.61 12.15 9.55
CA VAL A 433 -22.74 13.04 9.26
C VAL A 433 -23.23 13.73 10.53
N ALA A 434 -23.42 13.00 11.64
CA ALA A 434 -23.85 13.58 12.91
C ALA A 434 -22.86 14.64 13.43
N ALA A 435 -21.55 14.35 13.32
CA ALA A 435 -20.48 15.26 13.74
C ALA A 435 -20.39 16.54 12.88
N VAL A 436 -20.91 16.56 11.66
CA VAL A 436 -20.99 17.77 10.82
C VAL A 436 -22.33 18.49 10.99
N VAL A 437 -23.44 17.75 10.98
CA VAL A 437 -24.80 18.30 11.03
C VAL A 437 -25.11 18.89 12.39
N ALA A 438 -24.76 18.23 13.49
CA ALA A 438 -25.11 18.71 14.83
C ALA A 438 -24.44 20.04 15.21
N PRO A 439 -23.14 20.29 14.92
CA PRO A 439 -22.55 21.61 15.06
C PRO A 439 -23.18 22.67 14.16
N ILE A 440 -23.37 22.39 12.86
CA ILE A 440 -23.89 23.38 11.91
C ILE A 440 -25.32 23.79 12.26
N ALA A 441 -26.21 22.83 12.55
CA ALA A 441 -27.60 23.11 12.92
C ALA A 441 -27.70 23.91 14.23
N VAL A 442 -26.92 23.56 15.25
CA VAL A 442 -26.90 24.32 16.52
C VAL A 442 -26.27 25.69 16.35
N LEU A 443 -25.17 25.82 15.59
CA LEU A 443 -24.56 27.12 15.34
C LEU A 443 -25.52 28.05 14.61
N GLY A 444 -26.21 27.54 13.57
CA GLY A 444 -27.24 28.29 12.85
C GLY A 444 -28.40 28.74 13.75
N TYR A 445 -28.89 27.86 14.64
CA TYR A 445 -29.91 28.23 15.63
C TYR A 445 -29.41 29.28 16.63
N LEU A 446 -28.21 29.13 17.17
CA LEU A 446 -27.65 30.10 18.12
C LEU A 446 -27.38 31.47 17.46
N PHE A 447 -26.90 31.51 16.23
CA PHE A 447 -26.77 32.75 15.45
C PHE A 447 -28.11 33.42 15.13
N TRP A 448 -29.18 32.63 14.95
CA TRP A 448 -30.54 33.16 14.79
C TRP A 448 -31.03 33.82 16.08
N VAL A 449 -30.78 33.21 17.24
CA VAL A 449 -31.19 33.76 18.54
C VAL A 449 -30.40 35.03 18.87
N ASP A 450 -29.07 34.97 18.84
CA ASP A 450 -28.22 36.16 18.96
C ASP A 450 -26.88 35.98 18.22
N TRP A 451 -26.66 36.78 17.19
CA TRP A 451 -25.46 36.72 16.36
C TRP A 451 -24.18 37.15 17.10
N ARG A 452 -24.28 37.94 18.18
CA ARG A 452 -23.12 38.45 18.93
C ARG A 452 -22.54 37.34 19.81
N LEU A 453 -23.39 36.63 20.56
CA LEU A 453 -23.01 35.42 21.28
C LEU A 453 -22.63 34.29 20.31
N GLY A 454 -23.29 34.18 19.15
CA GLY A 454 -22.89 33.28 18.06
C GLY A 454 -21.43 33.48 17.64
N LEU A 455 -21.00 34.73 17.41
CA LEU A 455 -19.60 35.08 17.11
C LEU A 455 -18.64 34.75 18.26
N VAL A 456 -19.03 35.00 19.52
CA VAL A 456 -18.20 34.65 20.69
C VAL A 456 -17.97 33.14 20.77
N LEU A 457 -18.99 32.32 20.51
CA LEU A 457 -18.86 30.86 20.48
C LEU A 457 -18.04 30.35 19.30
N LEU A 458 -17.86 31.16 18.24
CA LEU A 458 -16.99 30.81 17.13
C LEU A 458 -15.50 30.96 17.47
N VAL A 459 -15.13 31.75 18.48
CA VAL A 459 -13.72 32.01 18.84
C VAL A 459 -12.96 30.74 19.27
N PRO A 460 -13.46 29.90 20.20
CA PRO A 460 -12.77 28.64 20.56
C PRO A 460 -12.73 27.63 19.39
N VAL A 461 -13.72 27.67 18.49
CA VAL A 461 -13.83 26.79 17.33
C VAL A 461 -12.78 27.16 16.28
N LEU A 462 -12.64 28.46 15.97
CA LEU A 462 -11.59 28.96 15.08
C LEU A 462 -10.20 28.73 15.67
N ALA A 463 -10.03 28.91 16.99
CA ALA A 463 -8.78 28.58 17.67
C ALA A 463 -8.43 27.09 17.50
N TYR A 464 -9.38 26.18 17.72
CA TYR A 464 -9.18 24.73 17.47
C TYR A 464 -8.79 24.44 16.01
N ILE A 465 -9.56 24.95 15.04
CA ILE A 465 -9.33 24.70 13.62
C ILE A 465 -7.96 25.24 13.19
N LEU A 466 -7.59 26.45 13.62
CA LEU A 466 -6.30 27.05 13.30
C LEU A 466 -5.14 26.29 13.95
N ILE A 467 -5.25 25.94 15.24
CA ILE A 467 -4.22 25.14 15.93
C ILE A 467 -4.04 23.79 15.22
N MET A 468 -5.13 23.07 14.93
CA MET A 468 -5.10 21.80 14.22
C MET A 468 -4.48 21.93 12.81
N ALA A 469 -4.87 22.96 12.05
CA ALA A 469 -4.30 23.22 10.73
C ALA A 469 -2.79 23.52 10.78
N THR A 470 -2.33 24.33 11.76
CA THR A 470 -0.88 24.56 11.93
C THR A 470 -0.14 23.30 12.37
N MET A 471 -0.73 22.46 13.22
CA MET A 471 -0.13 21.18 13.62
C MET A 471 -0.04 20.21 12.44
N LEU A 472 -1.06 20.16 11.57
CA LEU A 472 -1.06 19.32 10.38
C LEU A 472 0.03 19.78 9.39
N ALA A 473 0.12 21.09 9.14
CA ALA A 473 1.15 21.68 8.29
C ALA A 473 2.57 21.46 8.84
N GLN A 474 2.79 21.73 10.14
CA GLN A 474 4.09 21.52 10.81
C GLN A 474 4.47 20.04 10.96
N SER A 475 3.51 19.12 10.91
CA SER A 475 3.80 17.69 10.94
C SER A 475 4.35 17.18 9.61
N GLY A 476 3.91 17.76 8.47
CA GLY A 476 4.43 17.46 7.13
C GLY A 476 4.69 15.97 6.89
N PRO A 477 5.92 15.57 6.49
CA PRO A 477 6.26 14.17 6.22
C PRO A 477 6.32 13.29 7.47
N LYS A 478 6.43 13.85 8.69
CA LYS A 478 6.48 13.07 9.94
C LYS A 478 5.23 12.21 10.14
N ILE A 479 4.08 12.61 9.57
CA ILE A 479 2.85 11.78 9.60
C ILE A 479 3.07 10.43 8.91
N MET A 480 3.72 10.42 7.74
CA MET A 480 4.03 9.17 7.01
C MET A 480 5.19 8.41 7.66
N GLN A 481 6.23 9.12 8.12
CA GLN A 481 7.33 8.50 8.86
C GLN A 481 6.84 7.76 10.11
N ALA A 482 5.83 8.29 10.81
CA ALA A 482 5.22 7.62 11.97
C ALA A 482 4.53 6.30 11.61
N GLN A 483 3.90 6.20 10.43
CA GLN A 483 3.31 4.95 9.96
C GLN A 483 4.42 3.91 9.70
N ARG A 484 5.47 4.29 8.96
CA ARG A 484 6.65 3.44 8.70
C ARG A 484 7.37 3.00 9.97
N TRP A 485 7.51 3.89 10.95
CA TRP A 485 8.07 3.57 12.27
C TRP A 485 7.21 2.56 13.03
N ASN A 486 5.88 2.68 12.98
CA ASN A 486 4.97 1.75 13.62
C ASN A 486 5.04 0.34 12.99
N GLU A 487 5.15 0.26 11.66
CA GLU A 487 5.37 -0.99 10.92
C GLU A 487 6.73 -1.63 11.26
N ARG A 488 7.82 -0.85 11.17
CA ARG A 488 9.18 -1.29 11.55
C ARG A 488 9.23 -1.77 12.99
N MET A 489 8.64 -1.02 13.92
CA MET A 489 8.64 -1.36 15.34
C MET A 489 7.83 -2.64 15.60
N SER A 490 6.73 -2.86 14.86
CA SER A 490 5.96 -4.10 14.93
C SER A 490 6.77 -5.31 14.44
N ALA A 491 7.53 -5.18 13.35
CA ALA A 491 8.41 -6.23 12.84
C ALA A 491 9.57 -6.54 13.82
N GLU A 492 10.23 -5.51 14.33
CA GLU A 492 11.32 -5.62 15.34
C GLU A 492 10.80 -6.24 16.65
N ALA A 493 9.58 -5.91 17.08
CA ALA A 493 8.95 -6.50 18.27
C ALA A 493 8.70 -8.00 18.08
N THR A 494 8.14 -8.41 16.94
CA THR A 494 7.95 -9.83 16.60
C THR A 494 9.28 -10.57 16.57
N SER A 495 10.29 -10.04 15.87
CA SER A 495 11.62 -10.66 15.81
C SER A 495 12.29 -10.78 17.19
N TYR A 496 12.11 -9.79 18.08
CA TYR A 496 12.60 -9.86 19.47
C TYR A 496 11.89 -10.91 20.32
N LEU A 497 10.59 -11.12 20.09
CA LEU A 497 9.81 -12.16 20.77
C LEU A 497 10.19 -13.56 20.28
N ASP A 498 10.26 -13.76 18.97
CA ASP A 498 10.69 -15.03 18.35
C ASP A 498 12.13 -15.40 18.74
N GLY A 499 13.00 -14.39 18.84
CA GLY A 499 14.39 -14.53 19.30
C GLY A 499 14.56 -14.79 20.81
N GLN A 500 13.50 -14.75 21.63
CA GLN A 500 13.62 -14.91 23.09
C GLN A 500 14.38 -16.16 23.55
N PRO A 501 14.16 -17.37 23.00
CA PRO A 501 14.88 -18.56 23.42
C PRO A 501 16.39 -18.42 23.19
N VAL A 502 16.79 -17.87 22.04
CA VAL A 502 18.20 -17.64 21.67
C VAL A 502 18.83 -16.58 22.56
N ILE A 503 18.17 -15.43 22.74
CA ILE A 503 18.68 -14.31 23.55
C ILE A 503 18.92 -14.72 25.01
N ARG A 504 18.06 -15.58 25.57
CA ARG A 504 18.18 -16.11 26.94
C ARG A 504 19.30 -17.14 27.10
N VAL A 505 19.49 -18.02 26.12
CA VAL A 505 20.51 -19.08 26.17
C VAL A 505 21.92 -18.53 25.92
N PHE A 506 22.08 -17.66 24.92
CA PHE A 506 23.39 -17.16 24.49
C PHE A 506 23.78 -15.81 25.14
N GLY A 507 22.97 -15.27 26.06
CA GLY A 507 23.33 -14.08 26.84
C GLY A 507 23.44 -12.80 26.01
N GLY A 508 22.47 -12.55 25.12
CA GLY A 508 22.57 -11.55 24.05
C GLY A 508 21.70 -10.29 24.18
N SER A 509 21.20 -9.92 25.37
CA SER A 509 20.26 -8.81 25.53
C SER A 509 20.80 -7.43 25.11
N ALA A 510 22.13 -7.27 25.03
CA ALA A 510 22.80 -6.08 24.50
C ALA A 510 22.94 -6.05 22.97
N ALA A 511 22.65 -7.16 22.28
CA ALA A 511 22.84 -7.30 20.83
C ALA A 511 21.54 -7.17 20.00
N SER A 512 20.36 -7.17 20.64
CA SER A 512 19.11 -7.00 19.91
C SER A 512 18.95 -5.55 19.41
N PRO A 513 18.72 -5.33 18.10
CA PRO A 513 18.47 -3.99 17.57
C PRO A 513 17.17 -3.38 18.11
N PHE A 514 16.23 -4.19 18.62
CA PHE A 514 14.93 -3.76 19.15
C PHE A 514 15.02 -2.56 20.08
N ARG A 515 15.95 -2.57 21.05
CA ARG A 515 16.09 -1.45 21.99
C ARG A 515 16.53 -0.16 21.29
N ARG A 516 17.47 -0.25 20.33
CA ARG A 516 17.93 0.91 19.55
C ARG A 516 16.81 1.44 18.66
N SER A 517 16.13 0.55 17.92
CA SER A 517 14.98 0.91 17.08
C SER A 517 13.83 1.51 17.90
N LEU A 518 13.61 1.05 19.14
CA LEU A 518 12.66 1.63 20.08
C LEU A 518 13.12 3.00 20.60
N ASP A 519 14.38 3.14 21.01
CA ASP A 519 14.95 4.41 21.49
C ASP A 519 14.91 5.49 20.36
N ASP A 520 15.16 5.09 19.11
CA ASP A 520 15.06 5.96 17.93
C ASP A 520 13.60 6.30 17.58
N TYR A 521 12.66 5.34 17.69
CA TYR A 521 11.22 5.60 17.50
C TYR A 521 10.67 6.54 18.58
N VAL A 522 11.05 6.34 19.85
CA VAL A 522 10.67 7.23 20.96
C VAL A 522 11.26 8.62 20.78
N ARG A 523 12.52 8.74 20.32
CA ARG A 523 13.14 10.03 19.99
C ARG A 523 12.39 10.75 18.87
N PHE A 524 12.08 10.05 17.78
CA PHE A 524 11.25 10.57 16.69
C PHE A 524 9.88 11.06 17.18
N LEU A 525 9.23 10.30 18.06
CA LEU A 525 7.94 10.69 18.66
C LEU A 525 8.09 11.92 19.57
N ASP A 526 9.16 12.05 20.36
CA ASP A 526 9.41 13.23 21.19
C ASP A 526 9.65 14.47 20.31
N GLU A 527 10.58 14.39 19.36
CA GLU A 527 10.90 15.45 18.39
C GLU A 527 9.72 15.88 17.51
N TRP A 528 8.72 15.00 17.32
CA TRP A 528 7.51 15.33 16.58
C TRP A 528 6.39 15.87 17.49
N GLN A 529 6.13 15.23 18.63
CA GLN A 529 4.94 15.49 19.44
C GLN A 529 5.16 16.49 20.56
N ARG A 530 6.39 16.60 21.10
CA ARG A 530 6.73 17.51 22.21
C ARG A 530 6.57 18.99 21.86
N PRO A 531 6.95 19.48 20.66
CA PRO A 531 6.66 20.87 20.25
C PRO A 531 5.16 21.19 20.23
N PHE A 532 4.29 20.17 20.08
CA PHE A 532 2.85 20.34 20.05
C PHE A 532 2.17 20.21 21.41
N VAL A 533 2.87 19.93 22.52
CA VAL A 533 2.24 19.75 23.85
C VAL A 533 1.42 20.99 24.23
N ASN A 534 2.02 22.18 24.17
CA ASN A 534 1.32 23.43 24.50
C ASN A 534 0.14 23.70 23.54
N LYS A 535 0.31 23.40 22.25
CA LYS A 535 -0.76 23.52 21.24
C LYS A 535 -1.93 22.59 21.54
N LYS A 536 -1.66 21.33 21.85
CA LYS A 536 -2.67 20.33 22.24
C LYS A 536 -3.38 20.69 23.54
N SER A 537 -2.66 21.20 24.55
CA SER A 537 -3.27 21.66 25.80
C SER A 537 -4.16 22.89 25.60
N ALA A 538 -3.75 23.85 24.75
CA ALA A 538 -4.59 24.99 24.40
C ALA A 538 -5.84 24.57 23.60
N MET A 539 -5.67 23.63 22.66
CA MET A 539 -6.73 23.04 21.85
C MET A 539 -7.76 22.27 22.72
N ASP A 540 -7.29 21.43 23.64
CA ASP A 540 -8.13 20.75 24.62
C ASP A 540 -8.92 21.77 25.45
N LEU A 541 -8.24 22.73 26.08
CA LEU A 541 -8.86 23.78 26.89
C LEU A 541 -9.91 24.57 26.12
N ALA A 542 -9.65 24.93 24.86
CA ALA A 542 -10.61 25.62 24.00
C ALA A 542 -11.89 24.80 23.76
N THR A 543 -11.79 23.46 23.70
CA THR A 543 -12.94 22.56 23.46
C THR A 543 -13.68 22.11 24.71
N ARG A 544 -13.22 22.45 25.92
CA ARG A 544 -13.90 22.03 27.17
C ARG A 544 -15.26 22.73 27.34
N PRO A 545 -16.33 22.02 27.76
CA PRO A 545 -17.64 22.62 28.05
C PRO A 545 -17.59 23.79 29.04
N ALA A 546 -16.66 23.75 29.99
CA ALA A 546 -16.45 24.83 30.96
C ALA A 546 -15.98 26.16 30.31
N THR A 547 -15.18 26.09 29.23
CA THR A 547 -14.69 27.28 28.50
C THR A 547 -15.83 27.94 27.73
N PHE A 548 -16.67 27.13 27.07
CA PHE A 548 -17.91 27.59 26.44
C PHE A 548 -18.86 28.20 27.49
N LEU A 549 -19.12 27.50 28.60
CA LEU A 549 -19.95 28.00 29.70
C LEU A 549 -19.46 29.33 30.26
N TRP A 550 -18.15 29.48 30.46
CA TRP A 550 -17.55 30.72 30.97
C TRP A 550 -17.74 31.89 29.99
N LEU A 551 -17.49 31.69 28.69
CA LEU A 551 -17.73 32.70 27.66
C LEU A 551 -19.21 33.11 27.57
N ILE A 552 -20.12 32.13 27.58
CA ILE A 552 -21.57 32.35 27.56
C ILE A 552 -22.00 33.13 28.81
N ALA A 553 -21.54 32.73 29.99
CA ALA A 553 -21.90 33.37 31.25
C ALA A 553 -21.39 34.81 31.32
N VAL A 554 -20.11 35.06 31.00
CA VAL A 554 -19.51 36.40 31.07
C VAL A 554 -20.13 37.35 30.04
N VAL A 555 -20.15 36.98 28.76
CA VAL A 555 -20.66 37.89 27.72
C VAL A 555 -22.19 37.95 27.76
N GLY A 556 -22.87 36.83 27.99
CA GLY A 556 -24.33 36.79 28.10
C GLY A 556 -24.85 37.63 29.27
N THR A 557 -24.24 37.51 30.45
CA THR A 557 -24.61 38.35 31.61
C THR A 557 -24.34 39.83 31.33
N ALA A 558 -23.25 40.19 30.65
CA ALA A 558 -22.98 41.57 30.26
C ALA A 558 -24.01 42.13 29.27
N LEU A 559 -24.41 41.35 28.25
CA LEU A 559 -25.43 41.74 27.28
C LEU A 559 -26.81 41.89 27.93
N VAL A 560 -27.17 41.00 28.86
CA VAL A 560 -28.41 41.05 29.65
C VAL A 560 -28.41 42.25 30.61
N ALA A 561 -27.34 42.46 31.37
CA ALA A 561 -27.21 43.61 32.29
C ALA A 561 -27.21 44.96 31.55
N GLY A 562 -26.71 44.98 30.31
CA GLY A 562 -26.80 46.13 29.40
C GLY A 562 -28.17 46.29 28.71
N GLY A 563 -29.16 45.45 29.00
CA GLY A 563 -30.50 45.51 28.41
C GLY A 563 -30.55 45.19 26.91
N SER A 564 -29.50 44.55 26.38
CA SER A 564 -29.31 44.33 24.94
C SER A 564 -29.61 42.89 24.49
N LEU A 565 -29.96 42.01 25.43
CA LEU A 565 -30.37 40.62 25.26
C LEU A 565 -31.38 40.28 26.37
N ASP A 566 -32.44 39.54 26.05
CA ASP A 566 -33.39 39.04 27.07
C ASP A 566 -32.73 37.90 27.87
N PRO A 567 -32.85 37.84 29.22
CA PRO A 567 -32.39 36.71 30.02
C PRO A 567 -32.81 35.32 29.50
N VAL A 568 -33.98 35.21 28.87
CA VAL A 568 -34.52 33.96 28.31
C VAL A 568 -33.74 33.53 27.06
N ASP A 569 -33.30 34.49 26.24
CA ASP A 569 -32.55 34.23 25.00
C ASP A 569 -31.11 33.73 25.28
N LEU A 570 -30.66 33.76 26.54
CA LEU A 570 -29.40 33.14 26.98
C LEU A 570 -29.52 31.61 27.20
N LEU A 571 -30.73 31.09 27.46
CA LEU A 571 -30.96 29.65 27.73
C LEU A 571 -30.53 28.73 26.58
N PRO A 572 -30.80 29.03 25.28
CA PRO A 572 -30.25 28.29 24.14
C PRO A 572 -28.75 28.07 24.22
N PHE A 573 -27.99 29.13 24.54
CA PHE A 573 -26.54 29.07 24.60
C PHE A 573 -26.06 28.18 25.74
N LEU A 574 -26.69 28.28 26.91
CA LEU A 574 -26.34 27.46 28.07
C LEU A 574 -26.59 25.95 27.81
N PHE A 575 -27.72 25.58 27.22
CA PHE A 575 -28.06 24.18 26.95
C PHE A 575 -27.30 23.58 25.75
N LEU A 576 -27.11 24.33 24.67
CA LEU A 576 -26.56 23.81 23.41
C LEU A 576 -25.11 24.21 23.19
N GLY A 577 -24.73 25.45 23.48
CA GLY A 577 -23.39 25.99 23.25
C GLY A 577 -22.31 25.28 24.08
N THR A 578 -22.63 24.86 25.31
CA THR A 578 -21.72 24.08 26.17
C THR A 578 -21.36 22.69 25.61
N THR A 579 -22.21 22.11 24.76
CA THR A 579 -21.98 20.79 24.14
C THR A 579 -21.11 20.85 22.88
N PHE A 580 -20.81 22.05 22.36
CA PHE A 580 -20.25 22.25 21.03
C PHE A 580 -18.85 21.64 20.86
N GLY A 581 -17.96 21.85 21.84
CA GLY A 581 -16.57 21.38 21.76
C GLY A 581 -16.43 19.85 21.66
N ALA A 582 -17.29 19.08 22.31
CA ALA A 582 -17.28 17.61 22.20
C ALA A 582 -17.66 17.12 20.79
N ARG A 583 -18.57 17.83 20.11
CA ARG A 583 -18.98 17.48 18.74
C ARG A 583 -17.89 17.75 17.71
N LEU A 584 -17.06 18.76 17.95
CA LEU A 584 -15.91 19.09 17.10
C LEU A 584 -14.83 17.98 17.09
N LEU A 585 -14.64 17.29 18.22
CA LEU A 585 -13.77 16.11 18.32
C LEU A 585 -14.32 14.92 17.53
N GLY A 586 -15.64 14.76 17.48
CA GLY A 586 -16.33 13.68 16.75
C GLY A 586 -15.97 13.61 15.26
N ILE A 587 -15.72 14.76 14.62
CA ILE A 587 -15.32 14.84 13.20
C ILE A 587 -14.01 14.08 12.96
N GLY A 588 -13.05 14.19 13.89
CA GLY A 588 -11.76 13.50 13.78
C GLY A 588 -11.87 11.98 13.84
N TYR A 589 -12.75 11.47 14.71
CA TYR A 589 -12.99 10.03 14.84
C TYR A 589 -13.69 9.45 13.61
N GLY A 590 -14.77 10.08 13.13
CA GLY A 590 -15.50 9.64 11.94
C GLY A 590 -14.60 9.59 10.68
N VAL A 591 -13.82 10.65 10.44
CA VAL A 591 -12.87 10.69 9.31
C VAL A 591 -11.76 9.64 9.43
N SER A 592 -11.26 9.40 10.65
CA SER A 592 -10.23 8.37 10.89
C SER A 592 -10.75 6.97 10.62
N GLY A 593 -11.98 6.65 11.06
CA GLY A 593 -12.62 5.37 10.78
C GLY A 593 -12.99 5.18 9.30
N LEU A 594 -13.41 6.25 8.61
CA LEU A 594 -13.57 6.24 7.15
C LEU A 594 -12.25 5.90 6.45
N ARG A 595 -11.11 6.46 6.88
CA ARG A 595 -9.79 6.16 6.30
C ARG A 595 -9.37 4.71 6.58
N GLY A 596 -9.45 4.25 7.83
CA GLY A 596 -9.07 2.89 8.21
C GLY A 596 -9.91 1.81 7.50
N GLY A 597 -11.23 2.00 7.46
CA GLY A 597 -12.12 1.08 6.77
C GLY A 597 -11.91 1.01 5.26
N ASN A 598 -11.56 2.12 4.59
CA ASN A 598 -11.22 2.10 3.17
C ASN A 598 -9.89 1.37 2.88
N ILE A 599 -8.91 1.44 3.78
CA ILE A 599 -7.66 0.67 3.69
C ILE A 599 -7.96 -0.83 3.82
N ALA A 600 -8.72 -1.22 4.85
CA ALA A 600 -9.18 -2.60 5.02
C ALA A 600 -9.98 -3.12 3.82
N ALA A 601 -10.86 -2.30 3.25
CA ALA A 601 -11.61 -2.63 2.04
C ALA A 601 -10.69 -2.85 0.82
N ARG A 602 -9.62 -2.05 0.67
CA ARG A 602 -8.58 -2.26 -0.34
C ARG A 602 -7.86 -3.58 -0.11
N ASN A 603 -7.31 -3.82 1.08
CA ASN A 603 -6.56 -5.04 1.40
C ASN A 603 -7.36 -6.31 1.08
N ILE A 604 -8.62 -6.36 1.55
CA ILE A 604 -9.54 -7.47 1.32
C ILE A 604 -9.82 -7.65 -0.18
N GLN A 605 -10.09 -6.58 -0.92
CA GLN A 605 -10.38 -6.72 -2.35
C GLN A 605 -9.14 -7.11 -3.16
N VAL A 606 -7.95 -6.61 -2.82
CA VAL A 606 -6.69 -7.06 -3.45
C VAL A 606 -6.47 -8.55 -3.22
N ALA A 607 -6.70 -9.06 -2.02
CA ALA A 607 -6.65 -10.51 -1.74
C ALA A 607 -7.72 -11.32 -2.51
N LEU A 608 -8.89 -10.73 -2.79
CA LEU A 608 -9.94 -11.33 -3.61
C LEU A 608 -9.65 -11.26 -5.12
N ASP A 609 -8.85 -10.29 -5.57
CA ASP A 609 -8.45 -10.08 -6.96
C ASP A 609 -7.21 -10.90 -7.36
N GLU A 610 -6.43 -11.41 -6.40
CA GLU A 610 -5.27 -12.28 -6.62
C GLU A 610 -5.61 -13.51 -7.49
N SER A 611 -4.70 -13.98 -8.34
CA SER A 611 -4.95 -15.11 -9.24
C SER A 611 -5.20 -16.43 -8.46
N GLU A 612 -6.30 -17.10 -8.78
CA GLU A 612 -6.56 -18.49 -8.38
C GLU A 612 -5.84 -19.44 -9.34
N LEU A 613 -5.52 -20.67 -8.88
CA LEU A 613 -5.05 -21.73 -9.78
C LEU A 613 -6.19 -22.17 -10.71
N ALA A 614 -6.28 -21.55 -11.88
CA ALA A 614 -7.27 -21.90 -12.89
C ALA A 614 -6.94 -23.27 -13.50
N VAL A 615 -7.97 -24.10 -13.69
CA VAL A 615 -7.84 -25.35 -14.46
C VAL A 615 -7.96 -24.99 -15.94
N GLN A 616 -6.89 -25.21 -16.69
CA GLN A 616 -6.86 -24.95 -18.13
C GLN A 616 -7.62 -26.03 -18.90
N ALA A 617 -8.15 -25.68 -20.06
CA ALA A 617 -8.81 -26.66 -20.94
C ALA A 617 -7.78 -27.70 -21.42
N ALA A 618 -8.11 -28.99 -21.29
CA ALA A 618 -7.19 -30.08 -21.62
C ALA A 618 -6.84 -30.12 -23.12
N ALA A 619 -5.64 -29.67 -23.47
CA ALA A 619 -5.12 -29.67 -24.84
C ALA A 619 -4.55 -31.04 -25.26
N GLY A 620 -5.41 -32.06 -25.22
CA GLY A 620 -5.04 -33.45 -25.53
C GLY A 620 -4.27 -34.14 -24.39
N SER A 621 -4.34 -35.47 -24.33
CA SER A 621 -3.54 -36.29 -23.42
C SER A 621 -2.51 -37.09 -24.20
N SER A 622 -1.27 -37.10 -23.72
CA SER A 622 -0.26 -38.05 -24.18
C SER A 622 -0.46 -39.38 -23.46
N GLN A 623 -0.30 -40.50 -24.16
CA GLN A 623 -0.23 -41.83 -23.52
C GLN A 623 1.16 -42.01 -22.89
N ALA A 624 1.31 -41.62 -21.62
CA ALA A 624 2.50 -41.89 -20.83
C ALA A 624 2.18 -42.83 -19.66
N SER A 625 3.22 -43.51 -19.15
CA SER A 625 3.12 -44.39 -17.99
C SER A 625 2.64 -43.61 -16.74
N PRO A 626 1.75 -44.20 -15.92
CA PRO A 626 1.40 -43.64 -14.61
C PRO A 626 2.66 -43.35 -13.77
N GLY A 627 2.68 -42.23 -13.06
CA GLY A 627 3.82 -41.82 -12.24
C GLY A 627 5.02 -41.25 -13.00
N ARG A 628 5.04 -41.23 -14.34
CA ARG A 628 6.11 -40.55 -15.10
C ARG A 628 5.93 -39.03 -15.03
N VAL A 629 7.01 -38.30 -14.76
CA VAL A 629 7.01 -36.83 -14.68
C VAL A 629 7.94 -36.25 -15.74
N GLU A 630 7.48 -35.23 -16.45
CA GLU A 630 8.26 -34.48 -17.44
C GLU A 630 8.25 -32.99 -17.10
N PHE A 631 9.42 -32.37 -17.06
CA PHE A 631 9.61 -30.92 -17.11
C PHE A 631 10.12 -30.60 -18.52
N ASP A 632 9.48 -29.64 -19.18
CA ASP A 632 9.70 -29.30 -20.59
C ASP A 632 9.90 -27.78 -20.72
N ALA A 633 11.16 -27.36 -20.85
CA ALA A 633 11.62 -25.97 -20.95
C ALA A 633 11.12 -25.04 -19.81
N VAL A 634 11.02 -25.58 -18.59
CA VAL A 634 10.39 -24.89 -17.45
C VAL A 634 11.18 -23.65 -17.03
N THR A 635 10.49 -22.50 -16.99
CA THR A 635 11.02 -21.22 -16.50
C THR A 635 10.05 -20.61 -15.51
N PHE A 636 10.58 -20.08 -14.40
CA PHE A 636 9.80 -19.47 -13.32
C PHE A 636 10.63 -18.51 -12.47
N GLY A 637 10.06 -17.37 -12.08
CA GLY A 637 10.57 -16.47 -11.05
C GLY A 637 9.47 -15.91 -10.15
N TYR A 638 9.72 -15.84 -8.83
CA TYR A 638 8.79 -15.22 -7.87
C TYR A 638 8.51 -13.73 -8.11
N ARG A 639 9.32 -13.06 -8.95
CA ARG A 639 9.17 -11.65 -9.33
C ARG A 639 9.38 -11.50 -10.85
N PRO A 640 8.57 -10.70 -11.55
CA PRO A 640 8.71 -10.48 -12.99
C PRO A 640 10.13 -10.11 -13.42
N GLY A 641 10.66 -10.85 -14.39
CA GLY A 641 12.00 -10.65 -14.94
C GLY A 641 13.16 -10.98 -13.99
N VAL A 642 12.93 -11.79 -12.95
CA VAL A 642 14.00 -12.36 -12.10
C VAL A 642 13.81 -13.88 -12.03
N PRO A 643 14.29 -14.64 -13.03
CA PRO A 643 14.14 -16.09 -13.05
C PRO A 643 14.90 -16.74 -11.90
N VAL A 644 14.30 -17.80 -11.33
CA VAL A 644 14.88 -18.67 -10.30
C VAL A 644 15.09 -20.09 -10.84
N VAL A 645 14.25 -20.49 -11.78
CA VAL A 645 14.39 -21.67 -12.63
C VAL A 645 14.35 -21.18 -14.07
N GLU A 646 15.28 -21.63 -14.92
CA GLU A 646 15.39 -21.17 -16.31
C GLU A 646 15.62 -22.36 -17.25
N ASN A 647 14.72 -22.52 -18.24
CA ASN A 647 14.79 -23.53 -19.29
C ASN A 647 15.14 -24.95 -18.81
N VAL A 648 14.55 -25.39 -17.69
CA VAL A 648 14.81 -26.71 -17.11
C VAL A 648 13.96 -27.78 -17.79
N SER A 649 14.65 -28.75 -18.40
CA SER A 649 14.05 -29.97 -18.95
C SER A 649 14.63 -31.21 -18.25
N LEU A 650 13.76 -32.04 -17.66
CA LEU A 650 14.14 -33.29 -16.99
C LEU A 650 12.97 -34.29 -16.99
N THR A 651 13.29 -35.57 -16.84
CA THR A 651 12.28 -36.64 -16.76
C THR A 651 12.54 -37.51 -15.54
N LEU A 652 11.49 -37.78 -14.76
CA LEU A 652 11.47 -38.75 -13.67
C LEU A 652 10.75 -40.00 -14.17
N GLU A 653 11.45 -41.13 -14.23
CA GLU A 653 10.89 -42.38 -14.74
C GLU A 653 10.11 -43.14 -13.64
N PRO A 654 9.03 -43.86 -13.98
CA PRO A 654 8.19 -44.57 -13.01
C PRO A 654 8.98 -45.47 -12.06
N GLY A 655 8.79 -45.28 -10.75
CA GLY A 655 9.40 -46.12 -9.72
C GLY A 655 10.89 -45.84 -9.45
N THR A 656 11.46 -44.77 -10.02
CA THR A 656 12.84 -44.34 -9.77
C THR A 656 12.93 -43.22 -8.74
N VAL A 657 14.06 -43.15 -8.03
CA VAL A 657 14.41 -42.06 -7.11
C VAL A 657 15.36 -41.09 -7.81
N THR A 658 14.97 -39.83 -7.90
CA THR A 658 15.78 -38.74 -8.45
C THR A 658 16.10 -37.69 -7.39
N ALA A 659 17.38 -37.42 -7.15
CA ALA A 659 17.85 -36.40 -6.22
C ALA A 659 18.19 -35.08 -6.91
N LEU A 660 17.67 -33.96 -6.39
CA LEU A 660 18.08 -32.60 -6.72
C LEU A 660 19.20 -32.16 -5.76
N VAL A 661 20.36 -31.81 -6.31
CA VAL A 661 21.53 -31.30 -5.56
C VAL A 661 22.03 -29.99 -6.16
N GLY A 662 22.82 -29.23 -5.40
CA GLY A 662 23.33 -27.92 -5.83
C GLY A 662 23.45 -26.94 -4.65
N PRO A 663 24.12 -25.78 -4.83
CA PRO A 663 24.27 -24.78 -3.77
C PRO A 663 22.93 -24.22 -3.27
N SER A 664 22.98 -23.47 -2.16
CA SER A 664 21.80 -22.69 -1.71
C SER A 664 21.44 -21.65 -2.77
N GLY A 665 20.14 -21.41 -2.98
CA GLY A 665 19.65 -20.52 -4.03
C GLY A 665 19.62 -21.11 -5.46
N ALA A 666 20.10 -22.34 -5.69
CA ALA A 666 20.13 -22.97 -7.02
C ALA A 666 18.76 -23.40 -7.61
N GLY A 667 17.64 -23.03 -6.99
CA GLY A 667 16.28 -23.35 -7.48
C GLY A 667 15.70 -24.72 -7.08
N LYS A 668 16.42 -25.56 -6.31
CA LYS A 668 15.96 -26.93 -5.91
C LYS A 668 14.54 -26.97 -5.33
N SER A 669 14.30 -26.25 -4.23
CA SER A 669 13.01 -26.24 -3.53
C SER A 669 11.92 -25.58 -4.37
N THR A 670 12.29 -24.61 -5.22
CA THR A 670 11.38 -23.99 -6.20
C THR A 670 10.93 -25.01 -7.24
N LEU A 671 11.84 -25.77 -7.85
CA LEU A 671 11.52 -26.77 -8.86
C LEU A 671 10.59 -27.88 -8.32
N ALA A 672 10.83 -28.32 -7.08
CA ALA A 672 9.94 -29.24 -6.38
C ALA A 672 8.55 -28.63 -6.07
N ALA A 673 8.50 -27.37 -5.63
CA ALA A 673 7.24 -26.66 -5.38
C ALA A 673 6.43 -26.44 -6.68
N LEU A 674 7.08 -26.26 -7.83
CA LEU A 674 6.41 -26.17 -9.14
C LEU A 674 5.79 -27.51 -9.57
N LEU A 675 6.43 -28.65 -9.28
CA LEU A 675 5.82 -29.97 -9.51
C LEU A 675 4.55 -30.20 -8.67
N ALA A 676 4.55 -29.71 -7.42
CA ALA A 676 3.36 -29.68 -6.58
C ALA A 676 2.36 -28.55 -6.96
N ARG A 677 2.63 -27.79 -8.03
CA ARG A 677 1.84 -26.62 -8.48
C ARG A 677 1.58 -25.57 -7.38
N PHE A 678 2.56 -25.33 -6.51
CA PHE A 678 2.49 -24.26 -5.52
C PHE A 678 2.50 -22.87 -6.17
N HIS A 679 2.98 -22.79 -7.41
CA HIS A 679 2.88 -21.68 -8.34
C HIS A 679 2.62 -22.24 -9.75
N ASP A 680 1.99 -21.45 -10.63
CA ASP A 680 2.01 -21.71 -12.08
C ASP A 680 3.35 -21.21 -12.69
N LEU A 681 3.69 -21.70 -13.87
CA LEU A 681 4.96 -21.41 -14.57
C LEU A 681 4.90 -20.07 -15.33
N ASP A 682 6.06 -19.43 -15.55
CA ASP A 682 6.16 -18.30 -16.48
C ASP A 682 6.20 -18.80 -17.94
N SER A 683 6.93 -19.90 -18.20
CA SER A 683 6.93 -20.60 -19.48
C SER A 683 7.35 -22.08 -19.34
N GLY A 684 7.15 -22.85 -20.41
CA GLY A 684 7.34 -24.30 -20.42
C GLY A 684 6.11 -25.06 -19.93
N SER A 685 6.28 -26.35 -19.60
CA SER A 685 5.22 -27.19 -19.03
C SER A 685 5.76 -28.25 -18.09
N ILE A 686 4.92 -28.69 -17.15
CA ILE A 686 5.16 -29.88 -16.31
C ILE A 686 4.02 -30.86 -16.54
N ARG A 687 4.35 -32.12 -16.84
CA ARG A 687 3.38 -33.18 -17.11
C ARG A 687 3.55 -34.33 -16.14
N VAL A 688 2.44 -34.84 -15.62
CA VAL A 688 2.36 -36.03 -14.76
C VAL A 688 1.46 -37.04 -15.45
N GLY A 689 1.97 -38.26 -15.69
CA GLY A 689 1.22 -39.28 -16.44
C GLY A 689 0.80 -38.86 -17.86
N GLY A 690 1.51 -37.90 -18.46
CA GLY A 690 1.21 -37.37 -19.80
C GLY A 690 0.10 -36.31 -19.86
N ARG A 691 -0.44 -35.87 -18.71
CA ARG A 691 -1.32 -34.68 -18.57
C ARG A 691 -0.53 -33.52 -17.98
N ASP A 692 -0.73 -32.32 -18.52
CA ASP A 692 -0.15 -31.09 -17.98
C ASP A 692 -0.80 -30.73 -16.62
N ILE A 693 0.00 -30.38 -15.60
CA ILE A 693 -0.49 -30.07 -14.26
C ILE A 693 -1.45 -28.87 -14.23
N THR A 694 -1.39 -27.98 -15.22
CA THR A 694 -2.32 -26.86 -15.37
C THR A 694 -3.73 -27.30 -15.77
N THR A 695 -3.86 -28.49 -16.38
CA THR A 695 -5.14 -29.11 -16.82
C THR A 695 -5.73 -30.07 -15.78
N LEU A 696 -5.07 -30.23 -14.62
CA LEU A 696 -5.56 -31.00 -13.49
C LEU A 696 -6.28 -30.06 -12.49
N THR A 697 -7.38 -30.55 -11.93
CA THR A 697 -7.92 -30.01 -10.67
C THR A 697 -6.94 -30.28 -9.51
N PRO A 698 -6.99 -29.51 -8.39
CA PRO A 698 -6.17 -29.79 -7.22
C PRO A 698 -6.34 -31.23 -6.68
N ASP A 699 -7.56 -31.74 -6.67
CA ASP A 699 -7.87 -33.11 -6.23
C ASP A 699 -7.23 -34.17 -7.14
N GLU A 700 -7.30 -33.99 -8.47
CA GLU A 700 -6.61 -34.86 -9.44
C GLU A 700 -5.08 -34.79 -9.35
N LEU A 701 -4.54 -33.60 -9.05
CA LEU A 701 -3.10 -33.39 -8.92
C LEU A 701 -2.56 -34.04 -7.65
N TYR A 702 -3.17 -33.77 -6.49
CA TYR A 702 -2.69 -34.27 -5.20
C TYR A 702 -3.03 -35.75 -4.95
N ALA A 703 -3.97 -36.34 -5.71
CA ALA A 703 -4.10 -37.79 -5.81
C ALA A 703 -2.95 -38.45 -6.60
N GLN A 704 -2.22 -37.68 -7.43
CA GLN A 704 -1.06 -38.17 -8.20
C GLN A 704 0.29 -37.78 -7.59
N VAL A 705 0.37 -36.61 -6.95
CA VAL A 705 1.61 -36.01 -6.43
C VAL A 705 1.46 -35.72 -4.94
N GLY A 706 2.03 -36.60 -4.12
CA GLY A 706 2.18 -36.39 -2.68
C GLY A 706 3.48 -35.66 -2.34
N PHE A 707 3.54 -35.04 -1.16
CA PHE A 707 4.72 -34.32 -0.71
C PHE A 707 4.93 -34.40 0.81
N VAL A 708 6.18 -34.45 1.24
CA VAL A 708 6.62 -34.34 2.64
C VAL A 708 7.72 -33.29 2.72
N PHE A 709 7.32 -32.06 3.06
CA PHE A 709 8.23 -30.93 3.27
C PHE A 709 8.73 -30.86 4.72
N GLN A 710 9.76 -30.05 4.96
CA GLN A 710 10.38 -29.86 6.29
C GLN A 710 9.38 -29.43 7.38
N ASP A 711 8.54 -28.42 7.09
CA ASP A 711 7.55 -27.90 8.05
C ASP A 711 6.23 -28.67 8.01
N ALA A 712 6.25 -29.87 8.59
CA ALA A 712 5.10 -30.75 8.75
C ALA A 712 3.93 -30.11 9.52
N GLN A 713 2.82 -29.81 8.83
CA GLN A 713 1.61 -29.24 9.43
C GLN A 713 0.63 -30.31 9.95
N LEU A 714 0.18 -30.12 11.18
CA LEU A 714 -0.89 -30.90 11.81
C LEU A 714 -2.16 -30.03 11.94
N VAL A 715 -3.31 -30.63 11.64
CA VAL A 715 -4.61 -29.98 11.81
C VAL A 715 -5.12 -30.21 13.24
N GLN A 716 -5.96 -29.30 13.74
CA GLN A 716 -6.64 -29.51 15.01
C GLN A 716 -7.67 -30.63 14.86
N GLY A 717 -7.42 -31.76 15.52
CA GLY A 717 -8.16 -33.01 15.37
C GLY A 717 -7.41 -34.16 16.05
N THR A 718 -7.93 -35.37 16.03
CA THR A 718 -7.25 -36.53 16.64
C THR A 718 -6.01 -36.96 15.85
N VAL A 719 -5.18 -37.82 16.44
CA VAL A 719 -4.08 -38.48 15.73
C VAL A 719 -4.62 -39.29 14.54
N ARG A 720 -5.74 -40.02 14.74
CA ARG A 720 -6.43 -40.77 13.67
C ARG A 720 -6.83 -39.85 12.52
N GLU A 721 -7.51 -38.75 12.81
CA GLU A 721 -7.93 -37.74 11.82
C GLU A 721 -6.74 -37.09 11.09
N ASN A 722 -5.63 -36.87 11.79
CA ASN A 722 -4.42 -36.32 11.19
C ASN A 722 -3.70 -37.29 10.24
N ILE A 723 -3.76 -38.61 10.48
CA ILE A 723 -3.22 -39.64 9.56
C ILE A 723 -4.20 -39.84 8.40
N ALA A 724 -5.49 -40.01 8.70
CA ALA A 724 -6.57 -40.18 7.73
C ALA A 724 -6.92 -38.92 6.91
N LEU A 725 -6.18 -37.82 7.04
CA LEU A 725 -6.55 -36.52 6.43
C LEU A 725 -6.72 -36.57 4.90
N ALA A 726 -5.94 -37.42 4.21
CA ALA A 726 -6.04 -37.61 2.76
C ALA A 726 -7.13 -38.63 2.35
N VAL A 727 -7.51 -39.53 3.25
CA VAL A 727 -8.51 -40.58 3.03
C VAL A 727 -9.38 -40.71 4.29
N PRO A 728 -10.35 -39.79 4.51
CA PRO A 728 -11.06 -39.70 5.80
C PRO A 728 -11.85 -40.95 6.17
N ASP A 729 -12.29 -41.72 5.16
CA ASP A 729 -13.03 -42.97 5.30
C ASP A 729 -12.13 -44.22 5.42
N ALA A 730 -10.82 -44.03 5.63
CA ALA A 730 -9.88 -45.15 5.81
C ALA A 730 -10.22 -45.98 7.07
N SER A 731 -10.12 -47.31 6.95
CA SER A 731 -10.37 -48.21 8.07
C SER A 731 -9.29 -48.07 9.17
N GLU A 732 -9.63 -48.44 10.40
CA GLU A 732 -8.70 -48.37 11.54
C GLU A 732 -7.43 -49.20 11.27
N GLU A 733 -7.54 -50.34 10.60
CA GLU A 733 -6.40 -51.18 10.22
C GLU A 733 -5.55 -50.57 9.09
N ALA A 734 -6.11 -49.70 8.26
CA ALA A 734 -5.34 -48.94 7.27
C ALA A 734 -4.54 -47.82 7.94
N VAL A 735 -5.17 -47.07 8.84
CA VAL A 735 -4.51 -46.04 9.67
C VAL A 735 -3.41 -46.66 10.54
N GLU A 736 -3.68 -47.82 11.17
CA GLU A 736 -2.69 -48.48 12.01
C GLU A 736 -1.48 -49.00 11.21
N ARG A 737 -1.69 -49.60 10.03
CA ARG A 737 -0.59 -50.03 9.16
C ARG A 737 0.29 -48.85 8.75
N ALA A 738 -0.31 -47.75 8.27
CA ALA A 738 0.43 -46.55 7.91
C ALA A 738 1.24 -45.98 9.09
N ALA A 739 0.68 -45.98 10.31
CA ALA A 739 1.38 -45.57 11.52
C ALA A 739 2.52 -46.53 11.94
N ARG A 740 2.38 -47.84 11.69
CA ARG A 740 3.43 -48.84 11.93
C ARG A 740 4.57 -48.72 10.92
N ASP A 741 4.26 -48.48 9.65
CA ASP A 741 5.28 -48.30 8.62
C ASP A 741 6.04 -46.99 8.79
N ALA A 742 5.36 -45.91 9.17
CA ALA A 742 5.99 -44.64 9.51
C ALA A 742 6.70 -44.60 10.88
N GLN A 743 6.88 -45.75 11.55
CA GLN A 743 7.54 -45.89 12.85
C GLN A 743 6.94 -45.02 13.98
N ILE A 744 5.64 -44.69 13.94
CA ILE A 744 4.99 -43.79 14.92
C ILE A 744 3.95 -44.49 15.81
N HIS A 745 3.51 -45.70 15.47
CA HIS A 745 2.50 -46.46 16.21
C HIS A 745 2.74 -46.53 17.73
N ASP A 746 3.92 -47.01 18.16
CA ASP A 746 4.19 -47.20 19.60
C ASP A 746 4.15 -45.88 20.37
N ARG A 747 4.60 -44.79 19.73
CA ARG A 747 4.56 -43.45 20.29
C ARG A 747 3.14 -42.88 20.39
N ILE A 748 2.27 -43.24 19.44
CA ILE A 748 0.84 -42.92 19.48
C ILE A 748 0.18 -43.69 20.63
N MET A 749 0.45 -44.98 20.78
CA MET A 749 -0.10 -45.80 21.88
C MET A 749 0.39 -45.34 23.26
N ALA A 750 1.55 -44.65 23.34
CA ALA A 750 2.03 -43.99 24.55
C ALA A 750 1.35 -42.63 24.86
N LEU A 751 0.50 -42.10 23.98
CA LEU A 751 -0.31 -40.90 24.27
C LEU A 751 -1.52 -41.25 25.17
N PRO A 752 -2.03 -40.32 25.99
CA PRO A 752 -3.09 -40.60 26.97
C PRO A 752 -4.39 -41.19 26.42
N GLN A 753 -4.68 -41.01 25.13
CA GLN A 753 -5.89 -41.49 24.45
C GLN A 753 -5.57 -42.27 23.17
N GLY A 754 -4.32 -42.71 22.98
CA GLY A 754 -3.88 -43.40 21.76
C GLY A 754 -4.16 -42.56 20.50
N TYR A 755 -4.74 -43.20 19.49
CA TYR A 755 -5.17 -42.57 18.23
C TYR A 755 -6.24 -41.48 18.38
N GLU A 756 -7.04 -41.50 19.45
CA GLU A 756 -8.07 -40.47 19.69
C GLU A 756 -7.51 -39.26 20.46
N THR A 757 -6.20 -39.23 20.74
CA THR A 757 -5.55 -38.05 21.33
C THR A 757 -5.69 -36.85 20.41
N VAL A 758 -6.36 -35.79 20.89
CA VAL A 758 -6.52 -34.53 20.15
C VAL A 758 -5.20 -33.79 20.07
N LEU A 759 -4.74 -33.55 18.85
CA LEU A 759 -3.59 -32.72 18.51
C LEU A 759 -4.07 -31.26 18.34
N GLY A 760 -3.24 -30.32 18.80
CA GLY A 760 -3.50 -28.89 18.72
C GLY A 760 -2.22 -28.08 18.91
N ALA A 761 -2.35 -26.76 19.01
CA ALA A 761 -1.24 -25.81 19.05
C ALA A 761 -0.24 -26.01 20.22
N GLY A 762 -0.60 -26.78 21.25
CA GLY A 762 0.26 -27.17 22.37
C GLY A 762 0.56 -28.67 22.45
N SER A 763 0.43 -29.43 21.36
CA SER A 763 0.66 -30.88 21.39
C SER A 763 2.12 -31.24 21.71
N THR A 764 2.31 -32.29 22.52
CA THR A 764 3.61 -32.74 23.07
C THR A 764 4.41 -33.60 22.09
N LEU A 765 4.20 -33.44 20.78
CA LEU A 765 4.95 -34.18 19.76
C LEU A 765 6.26 -33.46 19.42
N SER A 766 7.37 -34.21 19.47
CA SER A 766 8.67 -33.74 18.99
C SER A 766 8.65 -33.46 17.47
N GLY A 767 9.67 -32.78 16.95
CA GLY A 767 9.78 -32.52 15.51
C GLY A 767 9.76 -33.82 14.67
N GLY A 768 10.56 -34.82 15.05
CA GLY A 768 10.63 -36.11 14.36
C GLY A 768 9.39 -36.98 14.56
N GLU A 769 8.68 -36.84 15.68
CA GLU A 769 7.36 -37.48 15.88
C GLU A 769 6.30 -36.86 14.95
N ARG A 770 6.31 -35.53 14.82
CA ARG A 770 5.41 -34.80 13.91
C ARG A 770 5.67 -35.17 12.45
N GLN A 771 6.93 -35.24 12.03
CA GLN A 771 7.28 -35.61 10.66
C GLN A 771 6.89 -37.05 10.34
N ARG A 772 7.14 -38.00 11.26
CA ARG A 772 6.66 -39.39 11.11
C ARG A 772 5.13 -39.49 11.01
N LEU A 773 4.38 -38.67 11.74
CA LEU A 773 2.92 -38.62 11.60
C LEU A 773 2.50 -38.12 10.20
N THR A 774 3.17 -37.11 9.63
CA THR A 774 2.94 -36.71 8.24
C THR A 774 3.43 -37.72 7.20
N ILE A 775 4.46 -38.53 7.52
CA ILE A 775 4.86 -39.66 6.68
C ILE A 775 3.77 -40.74 6.69
N ALA A 776 3.15 -41.05 7.83
CA ALA A 776 1.99 -41.95 7.90
C ALA A 776 0.82 -41.44 7.04
N ARG A 777 0.54 -40.12 7.05
CA ARG A 777 -0.45 -39.49 6.18
C ARG A 777 -0.11 -39.69 4.69
N ALA A 778 1.16 -39.50 4.30
CA ALA A 778 1.61 -39.71 2.92
C ALA A 778 1.56 -41.19 2.50
N MET A 779 1.91 -42.12 3.40
CA MET A 779 1.78 -43.57 3.17
C MET A 779 0.32 -43.99 2.92
N LEU A 780 -0.62 -43.40 3.66
CA LEU A 780 -2.04 -43.69 3.51
C LEU A 780 -2.67 -43.05 2.25
N ALA A 781 -2.11 -41.93 1.78
CA ALA A 781 -2.52 -41.28 0.53
C ALA A 781 -2.08 -42.05 -0.73
N ASP A 782 -1.00 -42.83 -0.63
CA ASP A 782 -0.47 -43.74 -1.66
C ASP A 782 -0.32 -43.13 -3.08
N THR A 783 0.25 -41.92 -3.15
CA THR A 783 0.41 -41.19 -4.40
C THR A 783 1.54 -41.77 -5.29
N PRO A 784 1.35 -41.94 -6.61
CA PRO A 784 2.35 -42.53 -7.50
C PRO A 784 3.62 -41.67 -7.69
N VAL A 785 3.51 -40.35 -7.52
CA VAL A 785 4.65 -39.41 -7.46
C VAL A 785 4.77 -38.87 -6.05
N LEU A 786 6.00 -38.75 -5.56
CA LEU A 786 6.31 -38.28 -4.21
C LEU A 786 7.44 -37.24 -4.24
N ILE A 787 7.24 -36.13 -3.53
CA ILE A 787 8.26 -35.09 -3.32
C ILE A 787 8.73 -35.15 -1.86
N LEU A 788 10.04 -35.26 -1.63
CA LEU A 788 10.66 -35.29 -0.31
C LEU A 788 11.65 -34.13 -0.15
N ASP A 789 11.57 -33.39 0.94
CA ASP A 789 12.53 -32.34 1.29
C ASP A 789 13.41 -32.79 2.47
N GLU A 790 14.65 -33.20 2.18
CA GLU A 790 15.49 -33.88 3.16
C GLU A 790 16.30 -32.90 4.03
N ALA A 791 15.66 -32.44 5.10
CA ALA A 791 16.30 -31.66 6.16
C ALA A 791 16.34 -32.46 7.48
N THR A 792 17.24 -33.45 7.56
CA THR A 792 17.50 -34.32 8.73
C THR A 792 18.18 -33.59 9.89
N ALA A 793 17.66 -32.43 10.31
CA ALA A 793 18.20 -31.59 11.38
C ALA A 793 17.39 -31.71 12.68
N PHE A 794 17.17 -32.93 13.16
CA PHE A 794 16.62 -33.16 14.50
C PHE A 794 17.73 -33.12 15.57
N ALA A 795 17.39 -32.64 16.77
CA ALA A 795 18.31 -32.64 17.90
C ALA A 795 18.57 -34.04 18.51
N ASP A 796 17.88 -35.07 17.99
CA ASP A 796 17.88 -36.44 18.49
C ASP A 796 18.20 -37.44 17.34
N PRO A 797 19.33 -38.16 17.41
CA PRO A 797 19.71 -39.17 16.43
C PRO A 797 18.75 -40.37 16.34
N GLU A 798 18.01 -40.71 17.41
CA GLU A 798 17.03 -41.81 17.37
C GLU A 798 15.84 -41.41 16.49
N SER A 799 15.31 -40.20 16.69
CA SER A 799 14.28 -39.61 15.83
C SER A 799 14.73 -39.50 14.37
N GLU A 800 15.99 -39.14 14.10
CA GLU A 800 16.55 -39.08 12.73
C GLU A 800 16.55 -40.45 12.05
N TYR A 801 17.02 -41.51 12.74
CA TYR A 801 17.00 -42.88 12.24
C TYR A 801 15.57 -43.40 11.96
N LEU A 802 14.62 -43.15 12.87
CA LEU A 802 13.24 -43.58 12.70
C LEU A 802 12.49 -42.80 11.60
N VAL A 803 12.84 -41.54 11.36
CA VAL A 803 12.38 -40.77 10.20
C VAL A 803 12.95 -41.34 8.91
N GLN A 804 14.25 -41.63 8.84
CA GLN A 804 14.85 -42.20 7.63
C GLN A 804 14.21 -43.54 7.26
N GLN A 805 14.07 -44.46 8.22
CA GLN A 805 13.41 -45.74 7.97
C GLN A 805 11.95 -45.59 7.49
N ALA A 806 11.24 -44.55 7.93
CA ALA A 806 9.90 -44.24 7.46
C ALA A 806 9.91 -43.67 6.02
N LEU A 807 10.88 -42.81 5.68
CA LEU A 807 11.08 -42.31 4.32
C LEU A 807 11.47 -43.41 3.33
N ASP A 808 12.37 -44.32 3.72
CA ASP A 808 12.80 -45.45 2.89
C ASP A 808 11.59 -46.33 2.51
N ARG A 809 10.69 -46.63 3.46
CA ARG A 809 9.45 -47.37 3.18
C ARG A 809 8.46 -46.58 2.32
N LEU A 810 8.39 -45.26 2.51
CA LEU A 810 7.54 -44.38 1.71
C LEU A 810 8.06 -44.24 0.26
N ALA A 811 9.36 -44.42 0.00
CA ALA A 811 9.91 -44.36 -1.36
C ALA A 811 9.59 -45.60 -2.22
N ILE A 812 9.35 -46.77 -1.62
CA ILE A 812 9.18 -48.04 -2.33
C ILE A 812 8.01 -47.98 -3.33
N GLY A 813 8.30 -48.29 -4.59
CA GLY A 813 7.29 -48.48 -5.65
C GLY A 813 6.71 -47.18 -6.24
N ARG A 814 7.27 -46.02 -5.89
CA ARG A 814 6.79 -44.69 -6.31
C ARG A 814 7.88 -43.95 -7.09
N THR A 815 7.49 -42.98 -7.91
CA THR A 815 8.44 -42.03 -8.52
C THR A 815 8.79 -40.97 -7.49
N VAL A 816 10.04 -40.86 -7.08
CA VAL A 816 10.43 -39.97 -5.97
C VAL A 816 11.35 -38.85 -6.45
N LEU A 817 11.00 -37.61 -6.11
CA LEU A 817 11.85 -36.43 -6.25
C LEU A 817 12.34 -36.00 -4.87
N VAL A 818 13.63 -36.16 -4.58
CA VAL A 818 14.25 -35.80 -3.29
C VAL A 818 15.05 -34.52 -3.44
N ILE A 819 14.80 -33.52 -2.59
CA ILE A 819 15.71 -32.38 -2.40
C ILE A 819 16.76 -32.80 -1.37
N ALA A 820 18.00 -33.01 -1.80
CA ALA A 820 19.06 -33.48 -0.92
C ALA A 820 19.91 -32.33 -0.36
N HIS A 821 19.94 -32.20 0.96
CA HIS A 821 20.85 -31.29 1.66
C HIS A 821 22.15 -31.99 2.10
N ARG A 822 22.15 -33.33 2.19
CA ARG A 822 23.32 -34.15 2.48
C ARG A 822 23.60 -35.02 1.26
N LEU A 823 24.80 -34.95 0.68
CA LEU A 823 25.10 -35.77 -0.52
C LEU A 823 25.23 -37.27 -0.19
N ARG A 824 25.50 -37.62 1.08
CA ARG A 824 25.70 -39.01 1.54
C ARG A 824 24.42 -39.84 1.62
N THR A 825 23.25 -39.22 1.66
CA THR A 825 21.94 -39.90 1.69
C THR A 825 21.41 -40.18 0.30
N ILE A 826 22.06 -39.67 -0.75
CA ILE A 826 21.68 -39.84 -2.15
C ILE A 826 22.75 -40.51 -3.01
N THR A 827 23.63 -41.31 -2.41
CA THR A 827 24.62 -42.13 -3.16
C THR A 827 23.95 -43.26 -3.94
N ASP A 828 22.86 -43.80 -3.41
CA ASP A 828 22.25 -45.06 -3.85
C ASP A 828 20.95 -44.84 -4.67
N VAL A 829 20.70 -43.59 -5.12
CA VAL A 829 19.53 -43.24 -5.93
C VAL A 829 19.77 -43.48 -7.42
N ASP A 830 18.71 -43.78 -8.18
CA ASP A 830 18.79 -44.08 -9.60
C ASP A 830 19.34 -42.91 -10.43
N ARG A 831 19.06 -41.67 -10.02
CA ARG A 831 19.47 -40.47 -10.74
C ARG A 831 19.74 -39.28 -9.83
N ILE A 832 20.81 -38.54 -10.11
CA ILE A 832 21.14 -37.26 -9.47
C ILE A 832 21.11 -36.17 -10.55
N VAL A 833 20.51 -35.02 -10.22
CA VAL A 833 20.44 -33.82 -11.07
C VAL A 833 21.02 -32.64 -10.30
N VAL A 834 22.06 -32.03 -10.86
CA VAL A 834 22.80 -30.92 -10.25
C VAL A 834 22.30 -29.60 -10.80
N LEU A 835 21.66 -28.78 -9.97
CA LEU A 835 21.23 -27.43 -10.33
C LEU A 835 22.30 -26.40 -9.98
N GLU A 836 22.53 -25.46 -10.89
CA GLU A 836 23.37 -24.28 -10.69
C GLU A 836 22.78 -23.09 -11.46
N GLY A 837 22.68 -21.92 -10.81
CA GLY A 837 22.10 -20.72 -11.44
C GLY A 837 20.63 -20.83 -11.88
N GLY A 838 19.87 -21.83 -11.38
CA GLY A 838 18.50 -22.11 -11.82
C GLY A 838 18.40 -23.04 -13.04
N GLN A 839 19.53 -23.54 -13.56
CA GLN A 839 19.62 -24.43 -14.71
C GLN A 839 20.18 -25.81 -14.32
N VAL A 840 19.95 -26.84 -15.15
CA VAL A 840 20.55 -28.17 -14.98
C VAL A 840 21.99 -28.15 -15.49
N SER A 841 22.95 -28.30 -14.58
CA SER A 841 24.39 -28.31 -14.89
C SER A 841 24.94 -29.72 -15.18
N GLN A 842 24.46 -30.74 -14.47
CA GLN A 842 24.85 -32.14 -14.67
C GLN A 842 23.69 -33.09 -14.32
N SER A 843 23.72 -34.29 -14.89
CA SER A 843 22.81 -35.39 -14.54
C SER A 843 23.51 -36.73 -14.74
N GLY A 844 23.33 -37.68 -13.80
CA GLY A 844 23.93 -39.03 -13.87
C GLY A 844 23.74 -39.81 -12.57
N THR A 845 24.37 -40.97 -12.42
CA THR A 845 24.47 -41.67 -11.12
C THR A 845 25.53 -41.02 -10.22
N HIS A 846 25.61 -41.45 -8.96
CA HIS A 846 26.68 -41.03 -8.04
C HIS A 846 28.09 -41.30 -8.62
N GLU A 847 28.30 -42.50 -9.18
CA GLU A 847 29.59 -42.91 -9.74
C GLU A 847 29.96 -42.09 -10.99
N ASP A 848 29.01 -41.88 -11.91
CA ASP A 848 29.21 -41.06 -13.12
C ASP A 848 29.64 -39.62 -12.77
N LEU A 849 28.94 -39.03 -11.79
CA LEU A 849 29.16 -37.65 -11.39
C LEU A 849 30.43 -37.46 -10.56
N LEU A 850 30.89 -38.48 -9.81
CA LEU A 850 32.21 -38.48 -9.17
C LEU A 850 33.37 -38.74 -10.14
N ALA A 851 33.14 -39.52 -11.20
CA ALA A 851 34.11 -39.72 -12.27
C ALA A 851 34.30 -38.44 -13.11
N SER A 852 33.25 -37.61 -13.23
CA SER A 852 33.34 -36.28 -13.82
C SER A 852 34.09 -35.30 -12.90
N ASP A 853 34.97 -34.46 -13.45
CA ASP A 853 35.57 -33.33 -12.72
C ASP A 853 34.62 -32.11 -12.72
N GLY A 854 33.39 -32.35 -12.25
CA GLY A 854 32.26 -31.44 -12.34
C GLY A 854 31.83 -30.84 -11.01
N ARG A 855 30.73 -30.08 -11.06
CA ARG A 855 30.13 -29.41 -9.90
C ARG A 855 29.73 -30.37 -8.79
N TYR A 856 29.26 -31.57 -9.12
CA TYR A 856 28.94 -32.61 -8.14
C TYR A 856 30.15 -33.01 -7.30
N ARG A 857 31.28 -33.33 -7.95
CA ARG A 857 32.54 -33.68 -7.29
C ARG A 857 33.01 -32.56 -6.35
N GLN A 858 32.93 -31.30 -6.77
CA GLN A 858 33.29 -30.16 -5.91
C GLN A 858 32.42 -30.09 -4.64
N LEU A 859 31.11 -30.29 -4.77
CA LEU A 859 30.17 -30.30 -3.65
C LEU A 859 30.42 -31.51 -2.72
N TRP A 860 30.73 -32.68 -3.30
CA TRP A 860 31.10 -33.89 -2.57
C TRP A 860 32.40 -33.71 -1.77
N ASP A 861 33.48 -33.32 -2.44
CA ASP A 861 34.80 -33.15 -1.83
C ASP A 861 34.79 -32.04 -0.75
N ALA A 862 33.97 -30.99 -0.91
CA ALA A 862 33.75 -29.97 0.12
C ALA A 862 32.93 -30.49 1.33
N GLY A 863 32.01 -31.43 1.12
CA GLY A 863 31.26 -32.10 2.19
C GLY A 863 32.04 -33.20 2.92
N VAL A 864 33.16 -33.66 2.35
CA VAL A 864 34.09 -34.59 3.00
C VAL A 864 35.14 -33.79 3.77
N VAL A 865 34.86 -33.52 5.05
CA VAL A 865 35.88 -33.01 5.99
C VAL A 865 37.05 -33.98 6.02
N LYS A 866 38.19 -33.58 5.43
CA LYS A 866 39.44 -34.34 5.54
C LYS A 866 39.89 -34.34 7.01
N PRO A 867 40.11 -35.51 7.65
CA PRO A 867 40.49 -35.58 9.06
C PRO A 867 41.98 -35.26 9.27
N THR A 868 42.44 -34.07 8.84
CA THR A 868 43.88 -33.71 8.81
C THR A 868 44.23 -32.33 9.36
N ASP A 869 43.26 -31.50 9.75
CA ASP A 869 43.50 -30.14 10.32
C ASP A 869 42.91 -29.95 11.74
N ILE A 870 42.83 -31.02 12.54
CA ILE A 870 42.74 -30.86 14.01
C ILE A 870 44.12 -30.45 14.52
N LYS A 871 44.40 -29.15 14.52
CA LYS A 871 45.51 -28.62 15.33
C LYS A 871 45.20 -28.88 16.80
N GLU A 872 46.16 -29.44 17.52
CA GLU A 872 46.04 -29.68 18.96
C GLU A 872 45.64 -28.39 19.70
N PRO A 873 44.79 -28.47 20.74
CA PRO A 873 44.51 -27.32 21.57
C PRO A 873 45.80 -26.88 22.27
N VAL A 874 46.21 -25.63 22.02
CA VAL A 874 47.28 -24.98 22.78
C VAL A 874 46.84 -24.93 24.25
N ARG A 875 47.69 -25.47 25.13
CA ARG A 875 47.48 -25.53 26.58
C ARG A 875 47.48 -24.16 27.25
#